data_AF-A0A319A142-F1
#
_entry.id   AF-A0A319A142-F1
#
_cell.length_a   1.000
_cell.length_b   1.000
_cell.length_c   1.000
_cell.angle_alpha   90.00
_cell.angle_beta   90.00
_cell.angle_gamma   90.00
#
_symmetry.space_group_name_H-M   'P 1'
#
loop_
_entity.id
_entity.type
_entity.pdbx_description
1 polymer ?
#
loop_
_entity_poly.entity_id
_entity_poly.type
_entity_poly.pdbx_seq_one_letter_code
_entity_poly.pdbx_strand_id
1 'polypeptide(L)'
;MSLPQRPGKASPRREETFDSYRDSSRRRHRTHESTGRYDHDDSSPSGHRHHRHHRSRSSRRRSDADVERGDWGPDARHRKSFVRPERTRGDETHPHYHYRQKSQNMPTDPSQTGDVPMAGLERELDTNSSRSSESKGKTGVYVTQGNVNQPMERVPTKRRIKKRRSSRRIKKRAAAAEKERQKALEQVRPPSPWTTYCAIITFWAPDFILRCFGMPQKAQRSAWREKIGLISIILLIGAFVGFLTFGFTATVCGTPPTRLRVNEVSSSYMIFHGQAYDLSHSTHPAAAGIPAGTNVLWDLSHKYGGQDGSFFFQEVNGDCKGLITLADGSDVPTNSDGDLAWYFPCHAFNQDGSSQPNETVSYYLGWACHTSGAARKSFYSLKSSGDVYYTWEDTKNQSRNLAVYSGNVLDLDLLRWFNTSQVTYPSKFDELRENSAVRGVDLTYYLQTGEEKKIGKCLSQIIKVGSIDTDTVGCIASKVVLYVSLIFILSIVVVKFIFALLFQWFLSKQYAPARTSMSTDSKTRNQQIEDWSNDIYRPGPRIADPSMLERPGKRASFLPTTSRFSSPYTVSNGGKQKYQYVTMASQNSTTRLVPGGSNSVYKQSYNDSGGSLGADGSRPANSASRSSLALQDSRYSTTMMESEAAGLGGFVHEAVIPQPPPEWQPYGFPLAHSLCLVTCYSEGEDGIRSTLDSIAMTDYPNSHKTIIVICDGMIKGKGEEFSTPEIVLRMMRDPIVPMDEVQPFSYVAVATGSKRHNMAKVYAGFYDYGANSIIPEEKQQRVPMMIVVKCGTPAEATQSKPGNRGKRDSQIILMSFLQKVMFDERMTELEFEMFNGLWLVTGIPPDFYEVLLCVDADTKVFPDSLTHMISAMVKDPDVMGLCGETKIANKTDSWVTMIQVFEYFVSHHQAKSFESVFGGVTCLPGCFSMYRIKAPKGGQNYWVPILANPDVVEHYSENVVDTLHKKNLLLLGEDRYLSTLMLRTFPKRKQIFVPQAVCKTQVPDKFMVLLSQRRRWINSTVHNLMELVLVRDLCGTFCFSMQFVIFIELVGTLVLPAAIAFTFYVVVNSIVHQPVQVLPLVLLALILGLPGVLVVVTAHRMVYVLWMVIYLLSLPVWNFVLPTYSYWKFDDFSWGDTRQTAGGKDKGHEAGEGEFDSSQITMKRWRDFEKGKTIPYLTFAELGLC
;
A
#
# COMPACT_ATOMS: atom_id res chain seq x y z
N MET A 1 22.21 -19.18 74.86
CA MET A 1 23.68 -19.09 74.82
C MET A 1 24.09 -18.77 73.39
N SER A 2 24.96 -17.85 73.01
CA SER A 2 25.61 -16.69 73.65
C SER A 2 26.81 -16.32 72.75
N LEU A 3 26.90 -15.04 72.34
CA LEU A 3 28.09 -14.15 72.28
C LEU A 3 29.53 -14.75 72.11
N PRO A 4 30.52 -13.97 71.58
CA PRO A 4 30.46 -12.83 70.66
C PRO A 4 31.32 -13.12 69.38
N GLN A 5 32.34 -12.43 68.83
CA GLN A 5 33.02 -11.13 69.08
C GLN A 5 33.77 -10.61 67.81
N ARG A 6 34.59 -9.57 68.01
CA ARG A 6 35.63 -8.91 67.17
C ARG A 6 36.98 -9.05 67.91
N PRO A 7 38.20 -8.75 67.37
CA PRO A 7 38.58 -7.62 66.46
C PRO A 7 39.58 -8.03 65.33
N GLY A 8 40.23 -7.14 64.54
CA GLY A 8 40.34 -5.67 64.56
C GLY A 8 40.94 -5.04 63.27
N LYS A 9 41.08 -3.70 63.27
CA LYS A 9 41.31 -2.79 62.12
C LYS A 9 42.67 -2.89 61.39
N ALA A 10 42.66 -2.60 60.08
CA ALA A 10 43.70 -1.86 59.33
C ALA A 10 43.07 -1.15 58.09
N SER A 11 43.77 -0.21 57.42
CA SER A 11 43.23 0.70 56.39
C SER A 11 44.36 1.37 55.55
N PRO A 12 44.12 2.18 54.48
CA PRO A 12 42.95 2.34 53.59
C PRO A 12 43.28 2.32 52.06
N ARG A 13 42.26 2.31 51.17
CA ARG A 13 42.35 2.90 49.80
C ARG A 13 40.97 3.13 49.14
N ARG A 14 40.70 4.38 48.71
CA ARG A 14 39.68 4.89 47.74
C ARG A 14 38.21 4.39 47.79
N GLU A 15 37.35 5.21 48.41
CA GLU A 15 36.37 6.13 47.75
C GLU A 15 35.71 5.68 46.42
N GLU A 16 34.40 5.80 46.19
CA GLU A 16 33.22 6.32 46.95
C GLU A 16 31.98 5.45 46.56
N THR A 17 31.28 4.72 47.45
CA THR A 17 30.29 5.07 48.51
C THR A 17 28.89 5.49 47.99
N PHE A 18 27.73 4.84 48.29
CA PHE A 18 27.12 4.18 49.49
C PHE A 18 26.03 5.06 50.16
N ASP A 19 24.98 4.59 50.86
CA ASP A 19 24.30 3.27 50.96
C ASP A 19 22.98 3.36 51.80
N SER A 20 22.39 2.20 52.07
CA SER A 20 21.16 1.74 52.73
C SER A 20 20.67 2.23 54.14
N TYR A 21 19.36 2.01 54.35
CA TYR A 21 18.62 1.59 55.57
C TYR A 21 18.93 2.15 56.98
N ARG A 22 17.94 2.80 57.63
CA ARG A 22 17.51 2.52 59.03
C ARG A 22 16.14 3.12 59.41
N ASP A 23 15.66 2.84 60.63
CA ASP A 23 14.30 3.11 61.13
C ASP A 23 14.27 3.64 62.60
N SER A 24 13.20 4.38 62.94
CA SER A 24 12.76 4.90 64.26
C SER A 24 13.61 6.05 64.89
N SER A 25 13.09 6.95 65.74
CA SER A 25 11.80 6.98 66.47
C SER A 25 11.34 8.39 66.97
N ARG A 26 10.06 8.48 67.40
CA ARG A 26 9.41 9.36 68.43
C ARG A 26 8.68 10.69 68.06
N ARG A 27 7.39 10.70 68.47
CA ARG A 27 6.48 11.83 68.89
C ARG A 27 5.90 12.74 67.78
N ARG A 28 4.61 13.13 67.80
CA ARG A 28 3.48 12.82 68.73
C ARG A 28 2.07 13.06 68.12
N HIS A 29 1.15 12.10 68.35
CA HIS A 29 -0.32 12.22 68.51
C HIS A 29 -1.30 12.60 67.36
N ARG A 30 -2.39 11.79 67.27
CA ARG A 30 -3.81 12.11 66.96
C ARG A 30 -4.17 12.53 65.50
N THR A 31 -5.24 12.04 64.86
CA THR A 31 -6.24 10.99 65.23
C THR A 31 -6.94 10.40 63.98
N HIS A 32 -7.63 9.26 64.20
CA HIS A 32 -8.81 8.67 63.52
C HIS A 32 -9.66 9.52 62.54
N GLU A 33 -10.57 8.99 61.70
CA GLU A 33 -10.86 7.64 61.14
C GLU A 33 -12.26 7.69 60.47
N SER A 34 -12.48 6.99 59.35
CA SER A 34 -13.80 6.53 58.82
C SER A 34 -14.93 7.50 58.41
N THR A 35 -15.84 6.94 57.59
CA THR A 35 -17.21 7.38 57.28
C THR A 35 -17.40 8.71 56.51
N GLY A 36 -18.56 8.83 55.88
CA GLY A 36 -19.09 10.05 55.31
C GLY A 36 -20.60 9.91 55.08
N ARG A 37 -21.31 11.04 55.00
CA ARG A 37 -22.71 11.11 54.55
C ARG A 37 -23.11 12.57 54.27
N TYR A 38 -23.99 12.73 53.27
CA TYR A 38 -25.01 13.76 53.10
C TYR A 38 -24.68 15.28 53.16
N ASP A 39 -25.00 15.91 52.01
CA ASP A 39 -25.99 17.00 51.85
C ASP A 39 -25.63 18.49 51.74
N HIS A 40 -26.26 19.05 50.70
CA HIS A 40 -26.86 20.38 50.49
C HIS A 40 -26.06 21.67 50.70
N ASP A 41 -25.71 22.24 49.53
CA ASP A 41 -26.27 23.48 48.98
C ASP A 41 -26.00 24.88 49.57
N ASP A 42 -25.75 25.74 48.58
CA ASP A 42 -26.16 27.12 48.38
C ASP A 42 -25.61 28.33 49.17
N SER A 43 -25.27 29.29 48.31
CA SER A 43 -25.45 30.73 48.47
C SER A 43 -24.40 31.57 49.23
N SER A 44 -24.21 32.76 48.66
CA SER A 44 -23.32 33.86 49.05
C SER A 44 -24.17 34.95 49.78
N PRO A 45 -23.72 36.21 50.10
CA PRO A 45 -22.47 36.88 49.72
C PRO A 45 -21.83 37.86 50.75
N SER A 46 -20.77 38.54 50.29
CA SER A 46 -20.16 39.80 50.80
C SER A 46 -19.28 39.73 52.06
N GLY A 47 -18.18 40.50 52.18
CA GLY A 47 -17.53 41.34 51.16
C GLY A 47 -16.26 42.10 51.64
N HIS A 48 -15.38 42.47 50.68
CA HIS A 48 -14.15 43.30 50.83
C HIS A 48 -13.00 42.72 51.69
N ARG A 49 -11.69 42.99 51.49
CA ARG A 49 -10.80 43.55 50.42
C ARG A 49 -9.38 43.05 50.80
N HIS A 50 -8.41 42.69 49.94
CA HIS A 50 -7.72 43.48 48.90
C HIS A 50 -6.88 42.58 47.92
N HIS A 51 -6.64 43.10 46.71
CA HIS A 51 -5.55 42.81 45.73
C HIS A 51 -4.92 41.41 45.54
N ARG A 52 -5.17 40.83 44.36
CA ARG A 52 -4.18 40.82 43.24
C ARG A 52 -4.90 40.65 41.89
N HIS A 53 -4.18 40.82 40.77
CA HIS A 53 -4.79 41.25 39.50
C HIS A 53 -5.56 40.19 38.68
N HIS A 54 -6.60 40.69 38.00
CA HIS A 54 -7.55 40.07 37.08
C HIS A 54 -8.00 41.19 36.11
N ARG A 55 -8.58 40.97 34.92
CA ARG A 55 -8.86 39.78 34.10
C ARG A 55 -9.05 40.23 32.64
N SER A 56 -9.11 39.31 31.69
CA SER A 56 -9.72 39.58 30.38
C SER A 56 -11.25 39.37 30.42
N ARG A 57 -12.02 40.22 29.71
CA ARG A 57 -13.20 39.82 28.91
C ARG A 57 -13.84 40.99 28.14
N SER A 58 -14.69 40.64 27.18
CA SER A 58 -15.45 41.52 26.30
C SER A 58 -16.75 42.03 26.93
N SER A 59 -17.21 43.22 26.52
CA SER A 59 -18.50 43.43 25.82
C SER A 59 -18.96 44.90 25.85
N ARG A 60 -19.55 45.36 24.73
CA ARG A 60 -20.76 46.21 24.65
C ARG A 60 -21.21 46.39 23.20
N ARG A 61 -22.51 46.63 23.00
CA ARG A 61 -23.15 47.00 21.73
C ARG A 61 -23.59 48.46 21.81
N ARG A 62 -23.43 49.23 20.72
CA ARG A 62 -24.51 49.98 20.05
C ARG A 62 -24.03 50.48 18.68
N SER A 63 -24.99 50.88 17.85
CA SER A 63 -24.85 51.44 16.50
C SER A 63 -24.62 52.98 16.59
N ASP A 64 -24.34 53.76 15.54
CA ASP A 64 -24.93 53.82 14.18
C ASP A 64 -23.96 54.31 13.08
N ALA A 65 -24.40 54.18 11.82
CA ALA A 65 -24.22 55.06 10.65
C ALA A 65 -22.82 55.56 10.14
N ASP A 66 -22.65 55.35 8.82
CA ASP A 66 -22.22 56.32 7.78
C ASP A 66 -20.75 56.70 7.45
N VAL A 67 -20.46 56.47 6.13
CA VAL A 67 -19.75 57.33 5.15
C VAL A 67 -18.21 57.28 5.00
N GLU A 68 -17.78 57.59 3.77
CA GLU A 68 -16.48 57.34 3.14
C GLU A 68 -15.33 58.33 3.49
N ARG A 69 -14.11 57.95 3.05
CA ARG A 69 -12.89 58.77 2.82
C ARG A 69 -12.15 59.26 4.08
N GLY A 70 -10.81 59.25 4.13
CA GLY A 70 -9.85 58.75 3.13
C GLY A 70 -8.37 58.92 3.57
N ASP A 71 -7.48 58.69 2.62
CA ASP A 71 -6.01 58.92 2.65
C ASP A 71 -5.05 57.93 3.36
N TRP A 72 -3.82 57.94 2.83
CA TRP A 72 -2.70 56.98 2.85
C TRP A 72 -1.99 56.90 4.23
N GLY A 73 -1.19 55.88 4.59
CA GLY A 73 -0.58 54.71 3.93
C GLY A 73 0.64 54.27 4.78
N PRO A 74 1.64 53.49 4.29
CA PRO A 74 1.64 52.49 3.23
C PRO A 74 2.11 51.09 3.74
N ASP A 75 1.43 49.99 3.41
CA ASP A 75 2.00 48.65 3.60
C ASP A 75 1.52 47.64 2.54
N ALA A 76 2.46 47.09 1.78
CA ALA A 76 2.21 46.22 0.62
C ALA A 76 3.18 45.04 0.60
N ARG A 77 3.00 44.09 1.53
CA ARG A 77 3.81 42.87 1.60
C ARG A 77 3.20 41.70 0.82
N HIS A 78 4.05 41.02 0.05
CA HIS A 78 3.68 40.00 -0.94
C HIS A 78 2.82 38.86 -0.38
N ARG A 79 1.78 38.47 -1.15
CA ARG A 79 1.15 37.14 -1.02
C ARG A 79 2.16 36.08 -1.49
N LYS A 80 2.41 35.06 -0.66
CA LYS A 80 3.34 33.96 -0.96
C LYS A 80 2.80 33.09 -2.11
N SER A 81 3.69 32.68 -3.01
CA SER A 81 3.43 31.61 -3.98
C SER A 81 3.36 30.26 -3.27
N PHE A 82 2.49 29.36 -3.75
CA PHE A 82 2.42 27.96 -3.29
C PHE A 82 3.34 27.02 -4.08
N VAL A 83 4.52 27.51 -4.43
CA VAL A 83 5.71 26.70 -4.74
C VAL A 83 6.69 27.01 -3.62
N ARG A 84 7.10 26.00 -2.83
CA ARG A 84 8.15 26.24 -1.84
C ARG A 84 9.44 26.58 -2.58
N PRO A 85 10.09 27.73 -2.33
CA PRO A 85 11.43 28.01 -2.86
C PRO A 85 12.52 27.24 -2.09
N GLU A 86 12.17 26.13 -1.44
CA GLU A 86 13.11 25.10 -1.02
C GLU A 86 13.54 24.28 -2.25
N ARG A 87 14.21 24.96 -3.19
CA ARG A 87 15.31 24.31 -3.90
C ARG A 87 16.30 23.94 -2.80
N THR A 88 16.23 22.71 -2.31
CA THR A 88 17.16 22.21 -1.30
C THR A 88 18.58 22.50 -1.76
N ARG A 89 19.26 23.39 -1.02
CA ARG A 89 20.65 23.77 -1.28
C ARG A 89 21.49 22.55 -0.90
N GLY A 90 21.58 21.61 -1.83
CA GLY A 90 22.22 20.33 -1.58
C GLY A 90 23.64 20.54 -1.13
N ASP A 91 23.97 20.03 0.05
CA ASP A 91 25.34 19.90 0.53
C ASP A 91 26.18 19.09 -0.48
N GLU A 92 27.51 19.12 -0.32
CA GLU A 92 28.41 18.26 -1.12
C GLU A 92 28.09 16.76 -1.00
N THR A 93 27.31 16.36 0.01
CA THR A 93 26.82 14.99 0.22
C THR A 93 25.67 14.59 -0.71
N HIS A 94 24.99 15.54 -1.37
CA HIS A 94 23.81 15.27 -2.20
C HIS A 94 24.21 14.56 -3.51
N PRO A 95 23.60 13.42 -3.90
CA PRO A 95 24.05 12.61 -5.04
C PRO A 95 24.14 13.36 -6.37
N HIS A 96 23.31 14.39 -6.56
CA HIS A 96 23.29 15.22 -7.77
C HIS A 96 24.05 16.55 -7.64
N TYR A 97 24.77 16.82 -6.53
CA TYR A 97 25.51 18.07 -6.31
C TYR A 97 26.52 18.35 -7.44
N HIS A 98 27.51 17.46 -7.59
CA HIS A 98 28.49 17.56 -8.68
C HIS A 98 27.86 17.38 -10.07
N TYR A 99 26.69 16.74 -10.19
CA TYR A 99 25.98 16.66 -11.47
C TYR A 99 25.38 18.01 -11.87
N ARG A 100 24.69 18.71 -10.95
CA ARG A 100 24.17 20.08 -11.18
C ARG A 100 25.33 21.05 -11.48
N GLN A 101 26.42 20.94 -10.72
CA GLN A 101 27.65 21.72 -10.94
C GLN A 101 28.30 21.43 -12.32
N LYS A 102 28.21 20.19 -12.83
CA LYS A 102 28.78 19.80 -14.13
C LYS A 102 27.82 20.04 -15.30
N SER A 103 26.50 20.05 -15.09
CA SER A 103 25.51 20.45 -16.10
C SER A 103 25.45 21.97 -16.29
N GLN A 104 25.76 22.75 -15.25
CA GLN A 104 26.02 24.19 -15.36
C GLN A 104 27.29 24.49 -16.17
N ASN A 105 28.28 23.59 -16.12
CA ASN A 105 29.55 23.67 -16.86
C ASN A 105 29.57 22.82 -18.15
N MET A 106 28.39 22.47 -18.69
CA MET A 106 28.25 21.85 -20.02
C MET A 106 28.59 22.90 -21.10
N PRO A 107 29.21 22.53 -22.24
CA PRO A 107 29.45 23.49 -23.33
C PRO A 107 28.12 24.01 -23.89
N THR A 108 27.83 25.28 -23.63
CA THR A 108 26.63 25.98 -24.11
C THR A 108 27.05 27.14 -24.98
N ASP A 109 26.49 27.24 -26.19
CA ASP A 109 26.69 28.43 -27.03
C ASP A 109 26.11 29.67 -26.32
N PRO A 110 26.81 30.83 -26.34
CA PRO A 110 26.31 32.05 -25.75
C PRO A 110 25.15 32.62 -26.57
N SER A 111 24.05 32.99 -25.90
CA SER A 111 22.90 33.63 -26.54
C SER A 111 23.25 35.02 -27.04
N GLN A 112 23.03 35.29 -28.34
CA GLN A 112 23.35 36.58 -28.97
C GLN A 112 22.52 37.77 -28.46
N THR A 113 21.47 37.53 -27.68
CA THR A 113 20.56 38.55 -27.13
C THR A 113 21.08 39.28 -25.88
N GLY A 114 22.40 39.32 -25.67
CA GLY A 114 23.05 40.38 -24.88
C GLY A 114 22.88 40.36 -23.37
N ASP A 115 22.34 39.29 -22.76
CA ASP A 115 22.16 39.21 -21.30
C ASP A 115 22.89 37.98 -20.71
N VAL A 116 23.78 38.22 -19.76
CA VAL A 116 24.57 37.18 -19.08
C VAL A 116 24.03 37.01 -17.66
N PRO A 117 23.71 35.79 -17.20
CA PRO A 117 23.20 35.60 -15.84
C PRO A 117 24.24 36.07 -14.81
N MET A 118 23.96 37.17 -14.10
CA MET A 118 24.86 37.67 -13.06
C MET A 118 25.07 36.59 -11.98
N ALA A 119 26.32 36.19 -11.81
CA ALA A 119 26.72 35.40 -10.66
C ALA A 119 26.53 36.24 -9.39
N GLY A 120 25.85 35.69 -8.39
CA GLY A 120 25.53 36.39 -7.14
C GLY A 120 26.80 36.84 -6.41
N LEU A 121 26.99 38.15 -6.28
CA LEU A 121 27.98 38.73 -5.39
C LEU A 121 27.41 38.76 -3.96
N GLU A 122 27.88 37.88 -3.09
CA GLU A 122 27.72 38.03 -1.64
C GLU A 122 29.08 38.26 -1.01
N ARG A 123 29.13 39.23 -0.08
CA ARG A 123 30.35 39.86 0.45
C ARG A 123 30.18 40.03 1.95
N GLU A 124 30.35 38.94 2.69
CA GLU A 124 30.31 38.97 4.16
C GLU A 124 31.67 39.33 4.76
N LEU A 125 31.67 39.77 6.02
CA LEU A 125 32.83 40.39 6.66
C LEU A 125 33.51 39.44 7.64
N ASP A 126 34.82 39.20 7.43
CA ASP A 126 35.66 38.49 8.40
C ASP A 126 35.86 39.33 9.68
N THR A 127 35.25 38.90 10.79
CA THR A 127 35.58 39.39 12.14
C THR A 127 36.78 38.64 12.70
N ASN A 128 37.89 39.35 12.93
CA ASN A 128 39.17 38.80 13.40
C ASN A 128 39.11 38.12 14.78
N SER A 129 39.77 36.97 14.93
CA SER A 129 40.34 36.53 16.22
C SER A 129 41.68 35.76 16.08
N SER A 130 42.76 36.53 15.94
CA SER A 130 44.12 36.27 16.50
C SER A 130 44.81 34.89 16.41
N ARG A 131 45.90 34.87 15.60
CA ARG A 131 47.28 34.37 15.91
C ARG A 131 47.48 32.84 16.12
N SER A 132 48.65 32.26 15.82
CA SER A 132 50.01 32.83 15.61
C SER A 132 50.89 32.03 14.62
N SER A 133 51.77 32.75 13.88
CA SER A 133 53.17 32.37 13.48
C SER A 133 53.43 31.06 12.69
N GLU A 134 54.29 30.98 11.65
CA GLU A 134 55.47 31.80 11.28
C GLU A 134 55.62 32.11 9.76
N SER A 135 56.62 32.94 9.45
CA SER A 135 57.14 33.38 8.14
C SER A 135 57.90 32.31 7.32
N LYS A 136 58.35 32.46 6.05
CA LYS A 136 58.51 33.55 5.01
C LYS A 136 58.56 32.84 3.62
N GLY A 137 58.32 33.42 2.45
CA GLY A 137 57.84 34.77 2.04
C GLY A 137 58.38 35.18 0.64
N LYS A 138 57.68 36.10 -0.07
CA LYS A 138 58.12 36.97 -1.23
C LYS A 138 58.77 36.30 -2.48
N THR A 139 58.67 36.77 -3.74
CA THR A 139 58.09 37.92 -4.48
C THR A 139 57.47 37.36 -5.81
N GLY A 140 56.80 38.07 -6.72
CA GLY A 140 56.52 39.50 -6.91
C GLY A 140 56.88 40.00 -8.33
N VAL A 141 55.96 39.81 -9.28
CA VAL A 141 55.59 40.65 -10.47
C VAL A 141 56.67 41.48 -11.20
N TYR A 142 56.74 41.38 -12.53
CA TYR A 142 56.78 42.54 -13.48
C TYR A 142 56.43 42.16 -14.93
N VAL A 143 56.15 43.17 -15.77
CA VAL A 143 55.70 43.09 -17.18
C VAL A 143 56.44 44.13 -18.03
N THR A 144 56.87 43.79 -19.24
CA THR A 144 57.33 44.73 -20.29
C THR A 144 57.16 44.15 -21.71
N GLN A 145 57.11 45.03 -22.72
CA GLN A 145 56.98 44.72 -24.16
C GLN A 145 58.33 44.91 -24.91
N GLY A 146 58.45 44.40 -26.15
CA GLY A 146 59.63 44.65 -27.02
C GLY A 146 59.45 44.11 -28.45
N ASN A 147 60.03 44.79 -29.45
CA ASN A 147 59.72 44.61 -30.89
C ASN A 147 60.70 43.73 -31.69
N VAL A 148 60.12 42.97 -32.64
CA VAL A 148 60.50 42.75 -34.06
C VAL A 148 62.00 42.74 -34.47
N ASN A 149 62.50 41.59 -34.96
CA ASN A 149 63.10 41.46 -36.31
C ASN A 149 63.38 39.99 -36.75
N GLN A 150 63.79 39.80 -38.02
CA GLN A 150 63.93 38.55 -38.81
C GLN A 150 65.24 37.74 -38.54
N PRO A 151 65.49 36.52 -39.12
CA PRO A 151 64.83 35.82 -40.25
C PRO A 151 64.47 34.32 -40.06
N MET A 152 64.08 33.66 -41.16
CA MET A 152 63.69 32.24 -41.26
C MET A 152 64.88 31.24 -41.21
N GLU A 153 64.69 30.10 -40.53
CA GLU A 153 65.46 28.87 -40.77
C GLU A 153 64.56 27.60 -40.72
N ARG A 154 65.02 26.48 -41.29
CA ARG A 154 64.22 25.29 -41.60
C ARG A 154 64.03 24.31 -40.42
N VAL A 155 62.94 23.54 -40.49
CA VAL A 155 62.44 22.62 -39.45
C VAL A 155 63.18 21.27 -39.44
N PRO A 156 63.37 20.65 -38.26
CA PRO A 156 63.12 19.21 -38.12
C PRO A 156 62.17 18.85 -36.96
N THR A 157 61.14 18.03 -37.23
CA THR A 157 60.05 17.73 -36.30
C THR A 157 60.33 16.57 -35.33
N LYS A 158 60.83 16.84 -34.11
CA LYS A 158 61.00 15.81 -33.04
C LYS A 158 60.49 16.18 -31.62
N ARG A 159 59.33 16.85 -31.47
CA ARG A 159 58.76 17.20 -30.13
C ARG A 159 57.29 16.83 -29.81
N ARG A 160 56.52 16.19 -30.71
CA ARG A 160 55.08 15.90 -30.46
C ARG A 160 54.77 14.63 -29.62
N ILE A 161 55.69 13.67 -29.53
CA ILE A 161 55.43 12.35 -28.89
C ILE A 161 55.43 12.39 -27.35
N LYS A 162 56.34 13.16 -26.70
CA LYS A 162 56.45 13.17 -25.23
C LYS A 162 55.22 13.78 -24.53
N LYS A 163 54.50 14.75 -25.12
CA LYS A 163 53.30 15.36 -24.50
C LYS A 163 52.12 14.37 -24.35
N ARG A 164 51.82 13.51 -25.33
CA ARG A 164 50.69 12.53 -25.24
C ARG A 164 50.92 11.42 -24.19
N ARG A 165 52.18 11.03 -23.90
CA ARG A 165 52.48 10.08 -22.81
C ARG A 165 52.33 10.71 -21.42
N SER A 166 52.61 12.01 -21.27
CA SER A 166 52.44 12.72 -19.99
C SER A 166 50.98 12.85 -19.59
N SER A 167 50.11 13.38 -20.47
CA SER A 167 48.70 13.61 -20.12
C SER A 167 47.92 12.33 -19.79
N ARG A 168 48.23 11.19 -20.45
CA ARG A 168 47.66 9.88 -20.08
C ARG A 168 48.12 9.40 -18.69
N ARG A 169 49.36 9.67 -18.26
CA ARG A 169 49.82 9.37 -16.89
C ARG A 169 49.17 10.30 -15.85
N ILE A 170 49.00 11.58 -16.17
CA ILE A 170 48.33 12.55 -15.30
C ILE A 170 46.85 12.19 -15.12
N LYS A 171 46.09 11.95 -16.20
CA LYS A 171 44.69 11.48 -16.10
C LYS A 171 44.57 10.16 -15.31
N LYS A 172 45.47 9.18 -15.52
CA LYS A 172 45.46 7.94 -14.70
C LYS A 172 45.78 8.19 -13.22
N ARG A 173 46.66 9.14 -12.87
CA ARG A 173 46.91 9.51 -11.46
C ARG A 173 45.74 10.26 -10.83
N ALA A 174 45.12 11.20 -11.56
CA ALA A 174 43.92 11.89 -11.10
C ALA A 174 42.76 10.91 -10.85
N ALA A 175 42.44 10.03 -11.81
CA ALA A 175 41.40 9.01 -11.63
C ALA A 175 41.72 7.99 -10.53
N ALA A 176 43.01 7.70 -10.26
CA ALA A 176 43.39 6.89 -9.10
C ALA A 176 43.17 7.63 -7.78
N ALA A 177 43.59 8.90 -7.67
CA ALA A 177 43.40 9.71 -6.48
C ALA A 177 41.91 9.97 -6.19
N GLU A 178 41.09 10.24 -7.22
CA GLU A 178 39.64 10.38 -7.08
C GLU A 178 38.99 9.07 -6.59
N LYS A 179 39.46 7.92 -7.09
CA LYS A 179 39.01 6.59 -6.63
C LYS A 179 39.43 6.27 -5.20
N GLU A 180 40.55 6.82 -4.72
CA GLU A 180 40.98 6.70 -3.32
C GLU A 180 40.18 7.65 -2.41
N ARG A 181 39.90 8.88 -2.88
CA ARG A 181 39.02 9.84 -2.21
C ARG A 181 37.58 9.31 -2.09
N GLN A 182 37.06 8.64 -3.12
CA GLN A 182 35.78 7.94 -3.08
C GLN A 182 35.77 6.77 -2.09
N LYS A 183 36.85 5.97 -2.01
CA LYS A 183 36.98 4.92 -0.96
C LYS A 183 37.00 5.53 0.44
N ALA A 184 37.71 6.65 0.65
CA ALA A 184 37.73 7.34 1.94
C ALA A 184 36.32 7.85 2.32
N LEU A 185 35.57 8.39 1.34
CA LEU A 185 34.17 8.79 1.53
C LEU A 185 33.22 7.59 1.76
N GLU A 186 33.48 6.41 1.18
CA GLU A 186 32.78 5.16 1.58
C GLU A 186 33.10 4.78 3.04
N GLN A 187 34.37 4.91 3.47
CA GLN A 187 34.84 4.51 4.80
C GLN A 187 34.36 5.42 5.95
N VAL A 188 34.05 6.69 5.67
CA VAL A 188 33.60 7.67 6.68
C VAL A 188 32.09 7.57 6.97
N ARG A 189 31.30 6.86 6.14
CA ARG A 189 29.86 6.68 6.39
C ARG A 189 29.64 5.67 7.53
N PRO A 190 28.92 6.03 8.62
CA PRO A 190 28.54 5.04 9.63
C PRO A 190 27.64 3.96 9.00
N PRO A 191 27.78 2.69 9.39
CA PRO A 191 26.95 1.63 8.84
C PRO A 191 25.49 1.86 9.22
N SER A 192 24.61 1.90 8.22
CA SER A 192 23.17 2.08 8.47
C SER A 192 22.62 0.94 9.33
N PRO A 193 21.60 1.18 10.19
CA PRO A 193 21.00 0.13 11.02
C PRO A 193 20.57 -1.10 10.22
N TRP A 194 20.07 -0.89 9.00
CA TRP A 194 19.72 -1.96 8.06
C TRP A 194 20.94 -2.82 7.64
N THR A 195 22.03 -2.18 7.20
CA THR A 195 23.27 -2.90 6.84
C THR A 195 23.90 -3.62 8.03
N THR A 196 23.80 -3.04 9.24
CA THR A 196 24.28 -3.67 10.48
C THR A 196 23.43 -4.90 10.83
N TYR A 197 22.08 -4.81 10.74
CA TYR A 197 21.18 -5.94 10.93
C TYR A 197 21.48 -7.09 9.94
N CYS A 198 21.60 -6.77 8.64
CA CYS A 198 21.94 -7.76 7.62
C CYS A 198 23.30 -8.43 7.87
N ALA A 199 24.29 -7.67 8.35
CA ALA A 199 25.60 -8.22 8.72
C ALA A 199 25.53 -9.14 9.96
N ILE A 200 24.73 -8.79 10.97
CA ILE A 200 24.50 -9.62 12.16
C ILE A 200 23.83 -10.94 11.78
N ILE A 201 22.76 -10.93 10.98
CA ILE A 201 22.06 -12.15 10.56
C ILE A 201 22.93 -13.04 9.66
N THR A 202 23.85 -12.45 8.88
CA THR A 202 24.72 -13.18 7.94
C THR A 202 26.17 -13.36 8.42
N PHE A 203 26.41 -13.28 9.74
CA PHE A 203 27.74 -13.41 10.35
C PHE A 203 28.44 -14.74 9.99
N TRP A 204 27.66 -15.82 9.90
CA TRP A 204 28.10 -17.17 9.53
C TRP A 204 28.49 -17.31 8.04
N ALA A 205 28.19 -16.30 7.21
CA ALA A 205 28.54 -16.24 5.79
C ALA A 205 29.52 -15.08 5.50
N PRO A 206 30.78 -15.13 5.98
CA PRO A 206 31.79 -14.12 5.69
C PRO A 206 32.13 -14.03 4.20
N ASP A 207 32.75 -12.90 3.83
CA ASP A 207 32.90 -12.46 2.44
C ASP A 207 33.82 -13.33 1.56
N PHE A 208 34.55 -14.28 2.15
CA PHE A 208 35.32 -15.29 1.42
C PHE A 208 34.45 -16.48 0.98
N ILE A 209 33.54 -16.97 1.85
CA ILE A 209 32.64 -18.09 1.55
C ILE A 209 31.74 -17.74 0.36
N LEU A 210 31.15 -16.55 0.36
CA LEU A 210 30.29 -16.08 -0.72
C LEU A 210 31.02 -15.94 -2.07
N ARG A 211 32.35 -15.72 -2.08
CA ARG A 211 33.13 -15.73 -3.32
C ARG A 211 33.32 -17.15 -3.85
N CYS A 212 33.56 -18.13 -2.97
CA CYS A 212 33.63 -19.54 -3.35
C CYS A 212 32.30 -20.05 -3.92
N PHE A 213 31.16 -19.60 -3.38
CA PHE A 213 29.82 -19.86 -3.92
C PHE A 213 29.42 -18.95 -5.11
N GLY A 214 30.39 -18.45 -5.87
CA GLY A 214 30.13 -17.81 -7.17
C GLY A 214 29.60 -16.38 -7.14
N MET A 215 29.73 -15.63 -6.03
CA MET A 215 29.35 -14.21 -5.94
C MET A 215 30.60 -13.29 -5.89
N PRO A 216 31.31 -13.07 -7.02
CA PRO A 216 32.54 -12.28 -7.05
C PRO A 216 32.31 -10.77 -6.81
N GLN A 217 31.15 -10.22 -7.18
CA GLN A 217 30.90 -8.77 -7.09
C GLN A 217 30.45 -8.32 -5.70
N LYS A 218 30.94 -7.16 -5.23
CA LYS A 218 30.49 -6.49 -3.96
C LYS A 218 28.97 -6.30 -3.94
N ALA A 219 28.39 -5.85 -5.05
CA ALA A 219 26.96 -5.58 -5.19
C ALA A 219 26.08 -6.84 -5.11
N GLN A 220 26.54 -7.98 -5.64
CA GLN A 220 25.85 -9.27 -5.53
C GLN A 220 25.82 -9.75 -4.08
N ARG A 221 26.96 -9.65 -3.36
CA ARG A 221 27.02 -10.03 -1.94
C ARG A 221 26.20 -9.12 -1.03
N SER A 222 26.12 -7.81 -1.30
CA SER A 222 25.21 -6.91 -0.58
C SER A 222 23.76 -7.32 -0.79
N ALA A 223 23.33 -7.51 -2.05
CA ALA A 223 21.98 -7.94 -2.37
C ALA A 223 21.62 -9.29 -1.70
N TRP A 224 22.54 -10.26 -1.69
CA TRP A 224 22.32 -11.51 -0.98
C TRP A 224 22.16 -11.32 0.54
N ARG A 225 23.00 -10.49 1.19
CA ARG A 225 22.86 -10.20 2.63
C ARG A 225 21.54 -9.48 2.95
N GLU A 226 21.14 -8.53 2.12
CA GLU A 226 19.86 -7.82 2.22
C GLU A 226 18.67 -8.77 2.03
N LYS A 227 18.76 -9.73 1.10
CA LYS A 227 17.75 -10.80 0.94
C LYS A 227 17.62 -11.64 2.20
N ILE A 228 18.73 -12.13 2.77
CA ILE A 228 18.66 -12.96 3.98
C ILE A 228 18.09 -12.16 5.17
N GLY A 229 18.42 -10.86 5.29
CA GLY A 229 17.81 -9.96 6.29
C GLY A 229 16.29 -9.77 6.10
N LEU A 230 15.80 -9.68 4.86
CA LEU A 230 14.36 -9.67 4.59
C LEU A 230 13.70 -11.01 4.93
N ILE A 231 14.32 -12.13 4.55
CA ILE A 231 13.81 -13.47 4.85
C ILE A 231 13.76 -13.72 6.37
N SER A 232 14.75 -13.27 7.16
CA SER A 232 14.69 -13.40 8.62
C SER A 232 13.57 -12.57 9.26
N ILE A 233 13.23 -11.40 8.70
CA ILE A 233 12.07 -10.62 9.13
C ILE A 233 10.76 -11.34 8.76
N ILE A 234 10.64 -11.87 7.54
CA ILE A 234 9.46 -12.63 7.09
C ILE A 234 9.22 -13.85 7.98
N LEU A 235 10.28 -14.61 8.29
CA LEU A 235 10.21 -15.77 9.17
C LEU A 235 9.87 -15.37 10.61
N LEU A 236 10.38 -14.24 11.12
CA LEU A 236 10.05 -13.74 12.45
C LEU A 236 8.57 -13.32 12.55
N ILE A 237 8.03 -12.61 11.56
CA ILE A 237 6.62 -12.23 11.52
C ILE A 237 5.74 -13.48 11.37
N GLY A 238 6.10 -14.41 10.49
CA GLY A 238 5.40 -15.69 10.33
C GLY A 238 5.39 -16.55 11.61
N ALA A 239 6.52 -16.60 12.32
CA ALA A 239 6.62 -17.28 13.62
C ALA A 239 5.83 -16.57 14.72
N PHE A 240 5.78 -15.23 14.74
CA PHE A 240 4.95 -14.47 15.66
C PHE A 240 3.45 -14.71 15.41
N VAL A 241 3.01 -14.74 14.16
CA VAL A 241 1.62 -15.10 13.81
C VAL A 241 1.33 -16.56 14.18
N GLY A 242 2.22 -17.50 13.88
CA GLY A 242 2.07 -18.92 14.28
C GLY A 242 2.03 -19.13 15.80
N PHE A 243 2.79 -18.31 16.54
CA PHE A 243 2.70 -18.25 17.99
C PHE A 243 1.32 -17.73 18.45
N LEU A 244 0.82 -16.63 17.88
CA LEU A 244 -0.51 -16.12 18.24
C LEU A 244 -1.65 -17.08 17.88
N THR A 245 -1.54 -17.87 16.79
CA THR A 245 -2.60 -18.81 16.39
C THR A 245 -2.59 -20.14 17.15
N PHE A 246 -1.41 -20.64 17.55
CA PHE A 246 -1.27 -21.96 18.19
C PHE A 246 -0.55 -21.93 19.53
N GLY A 247 0.59 -21.25 19.60
CA GLY A 247 1.44 -21.20 20.78
C GLY A 247 0.76 -20.52 21.97
N PHE A 248 0.05 -19.41 21.75
CA PHE A 248 -0.51 -18.55 22.79
C PHE A 248 -1.54 -19.27 23.67
N THR A 249 -2.45 -20.05 23.07
CA THR A 249 -3.37 -20.89 23.85
C THR A 249 -2.62 -21.94 24.65
N ALA A 250 -1.63 -22.63 24.06
CA ALA A 250 -0.87 -23.67 24.74
C ALA A 250 -0.03 -23.12 25.92
N THR A 251 0.66 -21.99 25.74
CA THR A 251 1.51 -21.39 26.78
C THR A 251 0.70 -20.74 27.91
N VAL A 252 -0.52 -20.27 27.63
CA VAL A 252 -1.34 -19.53 28.59
C VAL A 252 -2.41 -20.41 29.27
N CYS A 253 -2.85 -21.51 28.64
CA CYS A 253 -3.65 -22.56 29.29
C CYS A 253 -2.80 -23.54 30.12
N GLY A 254 -1.62 -23.94 29.62
CA GLY A 254 -0.86 -25.08 30.13
C GLY A 254 -1.52 -26.43 29.85
N THR A 255 -0.98 -27.50 30.43
CA THR A 255 -1.62 -28.82 30.44
C THR A 255 -2.61 -28.91 31.61
N PRO A 256 -3.93 -29.04 31.38
CA PRO A 256 -4.88 -29.21 32.48
C PRO A 256 -4.62 -30.55 33.21
N PRO A 257 -4.88 -30.63 34.53
CA PRO A 257 -4.90 -31.91 35.22
C PRO A 257 -6.00 -32.81 34.65
N THR A 258 -5.84 -34.11 34.79
CA THR A 258 -6.91 -35.08 34.53
C THR A 258 -8.12 -34.75 35.42
N ARG A 259 -9.27 -34.51 34.79
CA ARG A 259 -10.56 -34.28 35.45
C ARG A 259 -11.55 -35.35 34.99
N LEU A 260 -12.28 -35.95 35.92
CA LEU A 260 -13.32 -36.94 35.63
C LEU A 260 -14.70 -36.34 35.89
N ARG A 261 -15.68 -36.57 35.01
CA ARG A 261 -17.03 -36.04 35.22
C ARG A 261 -17.78 -36.89 36.25
N VAL A 262 -18.59 -36.24 37.09
CA VAL A 262 -19.59 -36.93 37.91
C VAL A 262 -20.47 -37.87 37.06
N ASN A 263 -20.83 -39.03 37.63
CA ASN A 263 -21.56 -40.14 36.99
C ASN A 263 -20.83 -40.87 35.85
N GLU A 264 -19.66 -40.39 35.42
CA GLU A 264 -18.79 -41.07 34.44
C GLU A 264 -17.54 -41.69 35.11
N VAL A 265 -17.40 -41.60 36.43
CA VAL A 265 -16.30 -42.21 37.21
C VAL A 265 -16.47 -43.73 37.23
N SER A 266 -15.51 -44.46 36.64
CA SER A 266 -15.58 -45.92 36.51
C SER A 266 -15.31 -46.66 37.83
N SER A 267 -15.72 -47.93 37.89
CA SER A 267 -15.61 -48.77 39.09
C SER A 267 -14.18 -49.10 39.54
N SER A 268 -13.15 -48.78 38.75
CA SER A 268 -11.73 -48.84 39.16
C SER A 268 -11.31 -47.71 40.10
N TYR A 269 -12.11 -46.64 40.19
CA TYR A 269 -11.85 -45.48 41.03
C TYR A 269 -12.78 -45.45 42.25
N MET A 270 -12.34 -44.74 43.28
CA MET A 270 -13.15 -44.34 44.43
C MET A 270 -12.93 -42.85 44.69
N ILE A 271 -14.00 -42.13 45.03
CA ILE A 271 -13.96 -40.67 45.22
C ILE A 271 -13.74 -40.36 46.71
N PHE A 272 -12.92 -39.36 47.02
CA PHE A 272 -12.75 -38.82 48.38
C PHE A 272 -12.59 -37.31 48.30
N HIS A 273 -13.42 -36.56 49.02
CA HIS A 273 -13.42 -35.08 49.09
C HIS A 273 -13.44 -34.39 47.72
N GLY A 274 -14.12 -35.01 46.75
CA GLY A 274 -14.18 -34.56 45.36
C GLY A 274 -12.95 -34.87 44.49
N GLN A 275 -12.04 -35.74 44.93
CA GLN A 275 -10.92 -36.25 44.14
C GLN A 275 -11.06 -37.75 43.87
N ALA A 276 -10.75 -38.20 42.66
CA ALA A 276 -10.76 -39.62 42.29
C ALA A 276 -9.39 -40.27 42.52
N TYR A 277 -9.39 -41.43 43.17
CA TYR A 277 -8.21 -42.25 43.41
C TYR A 277 -8.36 -43.60 42.71
N ASP A 278 -7.38 -43.98 41.90
CA ASP A 278 -7.27 -45.33 41.34
C ASP A 278 -6.90 -46.31 42.46
N LEU A 279 -7.83 -47.22 42.77
CA LEU A 279 -7.63 -48.25 43.79
C LEU A 279 -7.58 -49.67 43.19
N SER A 280 -7.50 -49.80 41.86
CA SER A 280 -7.47 -51.08 41.13
C SER A 280 -6.32 -52.01 41.56
N HIS A 281 -5.20 -51.45 42.00
CA HIS A 281 -4.04 -52.16 42.54
C HIS A 281 -3.81 -51.94 44.05
N SER A 282 -4.80 -51.37 44.76
CA SER A 282 -4.72 -51.19 46.21
C SER A 282 -4.92 -52.51 46.97
N THR A 283 -4.33 -52.59 48.16
CA THR A 283 -4.53 -53.70 49.10
C THR A 283 -4.75 -53.16 50.51
N HIS A 284 -5.73 -53.72 51.22
CA HIS A 284 -6.12 -53.28 52.56
C HIS A 284 -5.37 -54.08 53.65
N PRO A 285 -4.92 -53.45 54.74
CA PRO A 285 -4.42 -54.17 55.92
C PRO A 285 -5.54 -54.98 56.61
N ALA A 286 -5.19 -55.91 57.50
CA ALA A 286 -6.19 -56.62 58.30
C ALA A 286 -7.02 -55.63 59.14
N ALA A 287 -8.35 -55.77 59.10
CA ALA A 287 -9.28 -55.05 59.95
C ALA A 287 -10.44 -55.96 60.38
N ALA A 288 -11.31 -55.49 61.28
CA ALA A 288 -12.48 -56.26 61.71
C ALA A 288 -13.39 -56.58 60.51
N GLY A 289 -13.52 -57.87 60.18
CA GLY A 289 -14.28 -58.35 59.01
C GLY A 289 -13.56 -58.25 57.66
N ILE A 290 -12.31 -57.76 57.60
CA ILE A 290 -11.56 -57.56 56.34
C ILE A 290 -10.20 -58.28 56.41
N PRO A 291 -9.99 -59.36 55.64
CA PRO A 291 -8.69 -60.03 55.54
C PRO A 291 -7.60 -59.13 54.94
N ALA A 292 -6.36 -59.31 55.40
CA ALA A 292 -5.20 -58.60 54.85
C ALA A 292 -4.99 -58.94 53.36
N GLY A 293 -4.64 -57.92 52.57
CA GLY A 293 -4.33 -58.07 51.14
C GLY A 293 -5.54 -57.93 50.21
N THR A 294 -6.76 -57.80 50.74
CA THR A 294 -8.00 -57.63 49.95
C THR A 294 -8.06 -56.27 49.25
N ASN A 295 -8.64 -56.24 48.05
CA ASN A 295 -8.95 -55.01 47.32
C ASN A 295 -10.37 -54.52 47.66
N VAL A 296 -10.46 -53.27 48.13
CA VAL A 296 -11.72 -52.64 48.60
C VAL A 296 -12.78 -52.51 47.50
N LEU A 297 -12.39 -52.46 46.23
CA LEU A 297 -13.33 -52.32 45.10
C LEU A 297 -14.04 -53.64 44.75
N TRP A 298 -13.37 -54.78 44.93
CA TRP A 298 -13.76 -56.05 44.28
C TRP A 298 -13.98 -57.23 45.22
N ASP A 299 -13.15 -57.36 46.28
CA ASP A 299 -13.06 -58.57 47.10
C ASP A 299 -13.99 -58.55 48.32
N LEU A 300 -14.56 -57.40 48.64
CA LEU A 300 -15.52 -57.22 49.73
C LEU A 300 -16.94 -57.61 49.30
N SER A 301 -17.76 -57.99 50.29
CA SER A 301 -19.17 -58.38 50.08
C SER A 301 -20.03 -57.24 49.53
N HIS A 302 -19.73 -56.00 49.91
CA HIS A 302 -20.20 -54.79 49.24
C HIS A 302 -19.05 -54.18 48.43
N LYS A 303 -19.32 -53.78 47.19
CA LYS A 303 -18.31 -53.29 46.24
C LYS A 303 -18.35 -51.77 46.16
N TYR A 304 -17.25 -51.13 46.54
CA TYR A 304 -17.15 -49.67 46.66
C TYR A 304 -16.70 -48.95 45.37
N GLY A 305 -16.52 -49.68 44.26
CA GLY A 305 -16.09 -49.12 42.98
C GLY A 305 -17.08 -48.11 42.39
N GLY A 306 -16.61 -46.90 42.09
CA GLY A 306 -17.43 -45.80 41.59
C GLY A 306 -18.29 -45.12 42.65
N GLN A 307 -18.08 -45.42 43.94
CA GLN A 307 -18.70 -44.71 45.07
C GLN A 307 -17.76 -43.63 45.62
N ASP A 308 -18.35 -42.71 46.40
CA ASP A 308 -17.64 -41.73 47.20
C ASP A 308 -17.49 -42.25 48.65
N GLY A 309 -16.24 -42.30 49.12
CA GLY A 309 -15.83 -42.77 50.43
C GLY A 309 -15.41 -41.66 51.39
N SER A 310 -15.77 -40.39 51.14
CA SER A 310 -15.35 -39.24 51.96
C SER A 310 -15.60 -39.44 53.46
N PHE A 311 -16.68 -40.12 53.84
CA PHE A 311 -16.99 -40.41 55.24
C PHE A 311 -16.09 -41.49 55.89
N PHE A 312 -15.30 -42.25 55.12
CA PHE A 312 -14.26 -43.13 55.68
C PHE A 312 -13.00 -42.35 56.09
N PHE A 313 -12.73 -41.18 55.52
CA PHE A 313 -11.52 -40.36 55.76
C PHE A 313 -11.85 -38.89 56.08
N GLN A 314 -12.81 -38.66 56.98
CA GLN A 314 -13.34 -37.33 57.32
C GLN A 314 -12.29 -36.35 57.87
N GLU A 315 -12.26 -35.13 57.35
CA GLU A 315 -11.48 -34.02 57.89
C GLU A 315 -12.21 -33.35 59.07
N VAL A 316 -12.21 -34.01 60.22
CA VAL A 316 -12.82 -33.51 61.45
C VAL A 316 -11.94 -32.50 62.18
N ASN A 317 -12.59 -31.51 62.81
CA ASN A 317 -12.01 -30.46 63.67
C ASN A 317 -11.03 -29.49 62.98
N GLY A 318 -11.17 -29.32 61.66
CA GLY A 318 -10.58 -28.21 60.90
C GLY A 318 -11.35 -26.89 61.09
N ASP A 319 -11.76 -26.24 60.00
CA ASP A 319 -12.61 -25.04 60.01
C ASP A 319 -13.95 -25.26 60.72
N CYS A 320 -14.42 -26.52 60.82
CA CYS A 320 -15.61 -26.90 61.60
C CYS A 320 -15.44 -26.84 63.13
N LYS A 321 -14.22 -26.73 63.70
CA LYS A 321 -14.02 -26.81 65.16
C LYS A 321 -14.79 -25.70 65.88
N GLY A 322 -15.68 -26.08 66.79
CA GLY A 322 -16.56 -25.15 67.52
C GLY A 322 -17.68 -24.52 66.66
N LEU A 323 -17.98 -25.10 65.49
CA LEU A 323 -19.30 -25.00 64.86
C LEU A 323 -20.08 -26.31 65.04
N ILE A 324 -19.35 -27.43 64.97
CA ILE A 324 -19.84 -28.78 65.21
C ILE A 324 -19.29 -29.23 66.57
N THR A 325 -20.17 -29.68 67.46
CA THR A 325 -19.86 -30.02 68.87
C THR A 325 -20.52 -31.33 69.29
N LEU A 326 -20.11 -31.87 70.44
CA LEU A 326 -20.69 -33.08 71.00
C LEU A 326 -22.16 -32.85 71.40
N ALA A 327 -23.02 -33.86 71.29
CA ALA A 327 -24.37 -33.83 71.86
C ALA A 327 -24.40 -34.44 73.28
N ASP A 328 -25.38 -34.03 74.09
CA ASP A 328 -25.56 -34.55 75.45
C ASP A 328 -25.83 -36.06 75.43
N GLY A 329 -24.95 -36.84 76.06
CA GLY A 329 -25.03 -38.31 76.07
C GLY A 329 -24.44 -39.02 74.84
N SER A 330 -23.66 -38.34 74.02
CA SER A 330 -23.01 -38.92 72.83
C SER A 330 -21.84 -39.85 73.14
N ASP A 331 -21.81 -41.02 72.49
CA ASP A 331 -20.71 -42.00 72.53
C ASP A 331 -19.49 -41.64 71.65
N VAL A 332 -19.49 -40.49 70.96
CA VAL A 332 -18.39 -40.11 70.06
C VAL A 332 -17.12 -39.76 70.87
N PRO A 333 -15.99 -40.47 70.70
CA PRO A 333 -14.77 -40.22 71.45
C PRO A 333 -14.23 -38.81 71.18
N THR A 334 -13.90 -38.09 72.25
CA THR A 334 -13.24 -36.79 72.23
C THR A 334 -11.84 -36.83 72.86
N ASN A 335 -10.89 -36.07 72.33
CA ASN A 335 -9.58 -35.88 72.97
C ASN A 335 -9.62 -34.83 74.12
N SER A 336 -8.46 -34.55 74.70
CA SER A 336 -8.24 -33.48 75.71
C SER A 336 -8.59 -32.07 75.25
N ASP A 337 -8.61 -31.83 73.94
CA ASP A 337 -8.75 -30.52 73.31
C ASP A 337 -10.15 -30.32 72.70
N GLY A 338 -11.10 -31.21 73.01
CA GLY A 338 -12.49 -31.18 72.57
C GLY A 338 -12.71 -31.61 71.11
N ASP A 339 -11.74 -32.26 70.48
CA ASP A 339 -11.85 -32.74 69.09
C ASP A 339 -12.63 -34.05 69.02
N LEU A 340 -13.69 -34.10 68.20
CA LEU A 340 -14.51 -35.30 67.97
C LEU A 340 -13.82 -36.26 66.97
N ALA A 341 -13.91 -37.57 67.19
CA ALA A 341 -13.29 -38.56 66.31
C ALA A 341 -13.90 -38.69 64.90
N TRP A 342 -15.19 -38.40 64.74
CA TRP A 342 -15.92 -38.33 63.46
C TRP A 342 -17.13 -37.37 63.58
N TYR A 343 -17.70 -36.95 62.46
CA TYR A 343 -18.92 -36.13 62.38
C TYR A 343 -20.07 -36.87 61.68
N PHE A 344 -19.74 -37.63 60.64
CA PHE A 344 -20.67 -38.41 59.83
C PHE A 344 -20.54 -39.91 60.10
N PRO A 345 -21.57 -40.72 59.79
CA PRO A 345 -21.46 -42.17 59.81
C PRO A 345 -20.45 -42.68 58.78
N CYS A 346 -19.64 -43.67 59.17
CA CYS A 346 -18.54 -44.22 58.36
C CYS A 346 -19.06 -45.10 57.21
N HIS A 347 -19.60 -44.48 56.15
CA HIS A 347 -20.30 -45.18 55.06
C HIS A 347 -20.04 -44.51 53.70
N ALA A 348 -19.94 -45.30 52.63
CA ALA A 348 -19.82 -44.76 51.27
C ALA A 348 -21.19 -44.34 50.70
N PHE A 349 -21.20 -43.40 49.75
CA PHE A 349 -22.41 -42.99 49.04
C PHE A 349 -22.21 -43.01 47.52
N ASN A 350 -23.30 -43.18 46.78
CA ASN A 350 -23.26 -43.25 45.32
C ASN A 350 -22.97 -41.87 44.71
N GLN A 351 -22.17 -41.84 43.64
CA GLN A 351 -21.82 -40.60 42.93
C GLN A 351 -23.01 -39.85 42.31
N ASP A 352 -24.18 -40.49 42.20
CA ASP A 352 -25.43 -39.93 41.66
C ASP A 352 -26.32 -39.25 42.72
N GLY A 353 -25.97 -39.34 44.02
CA GLY A 353 -26.77 -38.80 45.13
C GLY A 353 -28.00 -39.64 45.54
N SER A 354 -28.14 -40.87 45.01
CA SER A 354 -29.27 -41.76 45.36
C SER A 354 -29.27 -42.28 46.80
N SER A 355 -28.12 -42.23 47.49
CA SER A 355 -27.95 -42.80 48.83
C SER A 355 -28.61 -41.96 49.93
N GLN A 356 -29.67 -42.50 50.52
CA GLN A 356 -30.30 -41.96 51.74
C GLN A 356 -29.72 -42.63 53.01
N PRO A 357 -29.78 -41.97 54.19
CA PRO A 357 -29.49 -42.60 55.47
C PRO A 357 -30.37 -43.84 55.69
N ASN A 358 -29.79 -44.93 56.19
CA ASN A 358 -30.54 -46.16 56.51
C ASN A 358 -30.81 -46.26 58.02
N GLU A 359 -32.03 -45.93 58.42
CA GLU A 359 -32.49 -45.95 59.82
C GLU A 359 -32.80 -47.37 60.35
N THR A 360 -32.81 -48.40 59.49
CA THR A 360 -33.30 -49.75 59.85
C THR A 360 -32.27 -50.68 60.49
N VAL A 361 -30.98 -50.31 60.49
CA VAL A 361 -29.88 -51.13 61.03
C VAL A 361 -29.13 -50.32 62.09
N SER A 362 -28.85 -50.93 63.24
CA SER A 362 -28.10 -50.29 64.33
C SER A 362 -26.73 -49.83 63.85
N TYR A 363 -26.52 -48.52 63.78
CA TYR A 363 -25.32 -47.91 63.21
C TYR A 363 -24.04 -48.23 64.02
N TYR A 364 -22.93 -48.48 63.32
CA TYR A 364 -21.66 -48.88 63.92
C TYR A 364 -20.85 -47.67 64.42
N LEU A 365 -20.60 -47.61 65.73
CA LEU A 365 -20.01 -46.45 66.42
C LEU A 365 -18.49 -46.25 66.20
N GLY A 366 -18.07 -46.16 64.92
CA GLY A 366 -17.00 -45.25 64.48
C GLY A 366 -15.59 -45.79 64.23
N TRP A 367 -15.27 -47.04 64.57
CA TRP A 367 -13.94 -47.60 64.27
C TRP A 367 -13.64 -47.75 62.75
N ALA A 368 -14.68 -47.63 61.91
CA ALA A 368 -14.56 -47.67 60.45
C ALA A 368 -14.18 -46.32 59.80
N CYS A 369 -14.11 -45.21 60.55
CA CYS A 369 -13.78 -43.87 60.03
C CYS A 369 -12.26 -43.60 59.92
N HIS A 370 -11.44 -44.66 59.78
CA HIS A 370 -9.97 -44.64 59.67
C HIS A 370 -9.28 -43.55 60.52
N THR A 371 -9.65 -43.49 61.80
CA THR A 371 -9.23 -42.41 62.72
C THR A 371 -7.77 -42.52 63.16
N SER A 372 -7.12 -43.67 62.95
CA SER A 372 -5.72 -43.87 63.34
C SER A 372 -4.75 -43.05 62.48
N GLY A 373 -3.75 -42.46 63.12
CA GLY A 373 -2.72 -41.65 62.44
C GLY A 373 -1.93 -42.44 61.37
N ALA A 374 -1.80 -43.76 61.53
CA ALA A 374 -1.20 -44.64 60.52
C ALA A 374 -2.08 -44.73 59.26
N ALA A 375 -3.39 -45.00 59.40
CA ALA A 375 -4.31 -45.08 58.26
C ALA A 375 -4.41 -43.74 57.51
N ARG A 376 -4.55 -42.62 58.27
CA ARG A 376 -4.59 -41.27 57.67
C ARG A 376 -3.29 -40.92 56.94
N LYS A 377 -2.11 -41.21 57.54
CA LYS A 377 -0.81 -40.96 56.89
C LYS A 377 -0.63 -41.79 55.62
N SER A 378 -1.11 -43.05 55.60
CA SER A 378 -1.11 -43.86 54.38
C SER A 378 -2.01 -43.27 53.31
N PHE A 379 -3.27 -42.95 53.63
CA PHE A 379 -4.22 -42.35 52.68
C PHE A 379 -3.72 -41.03 52.10
N TYR A 380 -3.32 -40.06 52.94
CA TYR A 380 -2.80 -38.76 52.49
C TYR A 380 -1.40 -38.82 51.85
N SER A 381 -0.80 -40.01 51.73
CA SER A 381 0.39 -40.25 50.90
C SER A 381 0.08 -40.80 49.50
N LEU A 382 -1.17 -41.22 49.25
CA LEU A 382 -1.63 -41.63 47.92
C LEU A 382 -1.75 -40.40 47.01
N LYS A 383 -1.34 -40.55 45.76
CA LYS A 383 -1.51 -39.53 44.73
C LYS A 383 -2.89 -39.71 44.08
N SER A 384 -3.75 -38.69 44.13
CA SER A 384 -5.02 -38.68 43.40
C SER A 384 -4.79 -38.71 41.88
N SER A 385 -5.72 -39.35 41.17
CA SER A 385 -5.69 -39.55 39.71
C SER A 385 -6.32 -38.38 38.95
N GLY A 386 -7.20 -37.62 39.61
CA GLY A 386 -7.82 -36.42 39.07
C GLY A 386 -8.86 -35.80 40.00
N ASP A 387 -9.26 -34.56 39.73
CA ASP A 387 -10.40 -33.94 40.40
C ASP A 387 -11.72 -34.39 39.74
N VAL A 388 -12.78 -34.57 40.53
CA VAL A 388 -14.14 -34.78 40.02
C VAL A 388 -14.76 -33.42 39.69
N TYR A 389 -15.28 -33.28 38.46
CA TYR A 389 -15.89 -32.04 37.98
C TYR A 389 -17.39 -32.17 37.72
N TYR A 390 -18.07 -31.04 37.92
CA TYR A 390 -19.48 -30.81 37.59
C TYR A 390 -19.56 -29.60 36.66
N THR A 391 -20.47 -29.61 35.71
CA THR A 391 -20.81 -28.40 34.93
C THR A 391 -21.88 -27.56 35.64
N TRP A 392 -22.05 -26.31 35.21
CA TRP A 392 -23.17 -25.44 35.63
C TRP A 392 -24.55 -25.91 35.14
N GLU A 393 -24.62 -27.01 34.39
CA GLU A 393 -25.86 -27.70 34.03
C GLU A 393 -26.10 -28.86 35.01
N ASP A 394 -25.05 -29.64 35.33
CA ASP A 394 -25.11 -30.72 36.32
C ASP A 394 -25.52 -30.18 37.72
N THR A 395 -25.04 -29.00 38.13
CA THR A 395 -25.44 -28.39 39.41
C THR A 395 -26.86 -27.82 39.44
N LYS A 396 -27.52 -27.65 38.28
CA LYS A 396 -28.91 -27.18 38.19
C LYS A 396 -29.92 -28.32 38.01
N ASN A 397 -29.44 -29.56 37.90
CA ASN A 397 -30.30 -30.73 37.81
C ASN A 397 -31.07 -30.92 39.13
N GLN A 398 -32.40 -31.08 39.04
CA GLN A 398 -33.29 -31.11 40.20
C GLN A 398 -33.18 -32.39 41.05
N SER A 399 -32.40 -33.39 40.62
CA SER A 399 -32.23 -34.66 41.31
C SER A 399 -31.33 -34.61 42.55
N ARG A 400 -30.56 -33.53 42.77
CA ARG A 400 -29.66 -33.36 43.94
C ARG A 400 -29.68 -31.93 44.47
N ASN A 401 -29.44 -31.78 45.76
CA ASN A 401 -29.38 -30.50 46.46
C ASN A 401 -27.96 -29.88 46.40
N LEU A 402 -27.46 -29.65 45.18
CA LEU A 402 -26.10 -29.15 44.95
C LEU A 402 -26.02 -27.62 45.10
N ALA A 403 -24.92 -27.13 45.68
CA ALA A 403 -24.55 -25.72 45.75
C ALA A 403 -23.04 -25.53 45.50
N VAL A 404 -22.60 -24.32 45.12
CA VAL A 404 -21.18 -24.02 44.87
C VAL A 404 -20.65 -23.07 45.93
N TYR A 405 -19.43 -23.31 46.44
CA TYR A 405 -18.72 -22.38 47.33
C TYR A 405 -17.21 -22.38 47.05
N SER A 406 -16.68 -21.21 46.71
CA SER A 406 -15.29 -20.96 46.34
C SER A 406 -14.76 -21.92 45.25
N GLY A 407 -15.63 -22.33 44.33
CA GLY A 407 -15.33 -23.29 43.25
C GLY A 407 -15.44 -24.78 43.63
N ASN A 408 -15.68 -25.10 44.90
CA ASN A 408 -16.02 -26.46 45.34
C ASN A 408 -17.52 -26.70 45.15
N VAL A 409 -17.90 -27.92 44.79
CA VAL A 409 -19.30 -28.37 44.72
C VAL A 409 -19.64 -29.09 46.01
N LEU A 410 -20.69 -28.62 46.68
CA LEU A 410 -21.21 -29.12 47.94
C LEU A 410 -22.53 -29.83 47.70
N ASP A 411 -22.74 -30.98 48.33
CA ASP A 411 -24.04 -31.66 48.33
C ASP A 411 -24.73 -31.48 49.68
N LEU A 412 -25.77 -30.65 49.71
CA LEU A 412 -26.49 -30.30 50.94
C LEU A 412 -27.38 -31.45 51.44
N ASP A 413 -27.66 -32.47 50.63
CA ASP A 413 -28.39 -33.66 51.11
C ASP A 413 -27.51 -34.61 51.93
N LEU A 414 -26.17 -34.51 51.83
CA LEU A 414 -25.26 -35.21 52.74
C LEU A 414 -25.46 -34.75 54.19
N LEU A 415 -25.93 -33.53 54.44
CA LEU A 415 -26.24 -33.02 55.79
C LEU A 415 -27.35 -33.82 56.49
N ARG A 416 -28.15 -34.62 55.76
CA ARG A 416 -29.15 -35.54 56.35
C ARG A 416 -28.52 -36.71 57.11
N TRP A 417 -27.23 -36.98 56.90
CA TRP A 417 -26.52 -38.07 57.57
C TRP A 417 -25.97 -37.67 58.96
N PHE A 418 -26.19 -36.44 59.44
CA PHE A 418 -25.91 -36.07 60.83
C PHE A 418 -26.89 -36.77 61.79
N ASN A 419 -26.36 -37.49 62.78
CA ASN A 419 -27.17 -37.97 63.91
C ASN A 419 -27.21 -36.92 65.03
N THR A 420 -28.37 -36.31 65.24
CA THR A 420 -28.61 -35.32 66.30
C THR A 420 -28.46 -35.86 67.71
N SER A 421 -28.48 -37.19 67.92
CA SER A 421 -28.18 -37.81 69.22
C SER A 421 -26.68 -37.91 69.52
N GLN A 422 -25.82 -37.56 68.56
CA GLN A 422 -24.35 -37.69 68.69
C GLN A 422 -23.64 -36.35 68.54
N VAL A 423 -24.16 -35.46 67.69
CA VAL A 423 -23.49 -34.24 67.26
C VAL A 423 -24.48 -33.08 67.23
N THR A 424 -24.10 -31.95 67.83
CA THR A 424 -24.78 -30.66 67.72
C THR A 424 -24.16 -29.81 66.61
N TYR A 425 -24.98 -29.14 65.81
CA TYR A 425 -24.57 -28.33 64.66
C TYR A 425 -25.45 -27.08 64.51
N PRO A 426 -25.04 -26.05 63.73
CA PRO A 426 -25.78 -24.80 63.63
C PRO A 426 -27.04 -24.94 62.77
N SER A 427 -28.17 -24.40 63.21
CA SER A 427 -29.46 -24.40 62.47
C SER A 427 -29.40 -23.80 61.06
N LYS A 428 -28.37 -22.98 60.78
CA LYS A 428 -28.05 -22.48 59.44
C LYS A 428 -27.81 -23.61 58.42
N PHE A 429 -27.40 -24.79 58.87
CA PHE A 429 -27.20 -25.96 58.00
C PHE A 429 -28.54 -26.50 57.47
N ASP A 430 -29.57 -26.56 58.32
CA ASP A 430 -30.93 -26.95 57.90
C ASP A 430 -31.55 -25.85 57.00
N GLU A 431 -31.38 -24.57 57.34
CA GLU A 431 -31.84 -23.44 56.53
C GLU A 431 -31.26 -23.51 55.10
N LEU A 432 -29.96 -23.80 54.96
CA LEU A 432 -29.32 -23.99 53.66
C LEU A 432 -29.82 -25.25 52.94
N ARG A 433 -30.03 -26.37 53.64
CA ARG A 433 -30.55 -27.63 53.04
C ARG A 433 -31.97 -27.46 52.47
N GLU A 434 -32.84 -26.79 53.21
CA GLU A 434 -34.27 -26.74 52.91
C GLU A 434 -34.67 -25.60 51.98
N ASN A 435 -33.86 -24.53 51.93
CA ASN A 435 -34.10 -23.39 51.05
C ASN A 435 -33.88 -23.77 49.56
N SER A 436 -34.97 -24.00 48.83
CA SER A 436 -34.92 -24.29 47.39
C SER A 436 -34.18 -23.24 46.54
N ALA A 437 -34.02 -22.01 47.01
CA ALA A 437 -33.36 -20.92 46.27
C ALA A 437 -31.81 -20.99 46.29
N VAL A 438 -31.18 -21.86 47.09
CA VAL A 438 -29.72 -22.05 47.03
C VAL A 438 -29.26 -23.13 46.04
N ARG A 439 -30.21 -23.88 45.45
CA ARG A 439 -29.92 -25.02 44.57
C ARG A 439 -29.37 -24.58 43.22
N GLY A 440 -28.19 -25.08 42.87
CA GLY A 440 -27.46 -24.69 41.65
C GLY A 440 -26.89 -23.27 41.66
N VAL A 441 -26.81 -22.63 42.82
CA VAL A 441 -26.34 -21.24 43.01
C VAL A 441 -24.95 -21.22 43.64
N ASP A 442 -24.19 -20.16 43.34
CA ASP A 442 -22.91 -19.86 44.00
C ASP A 442 -23.13 -19.10 45.33
N LEU A 443 -22.86 -19.77 46.44
CA LEU A 443 -22.97 -19.26 47.79
C LEU A 443 -21.72 -18.47 48.26
N THR A 444 -20.69 -18.32 47.42
CA THR A 444 -19.45 -17.61 47.79
C THR A 444 -19.69 -16.16 48.22
N TYR A 445 -20.65 -15.47 47.60
CA TYR A 445 -21.02 -14.11 47.98
C TYR A 445 -21.95 -14.07 49.21
N TYR A 446 -22.87 -15.03 49.33
CA TYR A 446 -23.77 -15.14 50.47
C TYR A 446 -23.00 -15.44 51.77
N LEU A 447 -22.06 -16.38 51.73
CA LEU A 447 -21.23 -16.81 52.85
C LEU A 447 -19.94 -15.98 52.99
N GLN A 448 -19.96 -14.69 52.67
CA GLN A 448 -18.76 -13.84 52.68
C GLN A 448 -18.47 -13.20 54.05
N THR A 449 -19.46 -13.08 54.94
CA THR A 449 -19.28 -12.45 56.27
C THR A 449 -18.45 -13.33 57.22
N GLY A 450 -17.93 -12.76 58.32
CA GLY A 450 -16.91 -13.44 59.16
C GLY A 450 -17.33 -14.82 59.71
N GLU A 451 -18.58 -14.95 60.14
CA GLU A 451 -19.13 -16.20 60.71
C GLU A 451 -19.63 -17.14 59.61
N GLU A 452 -20.39 -16.62 58.64
CA GLU A 452 -20.91 -17.39 57.50
C GLU A 452 -19.78 -17.96 56.62
N LYS A 453 -18.65 -17.27 56.53
CA LYS A 453 -17.42 -17.75 55.87
C LYS A 453 -16.77 -18.91 56.61
N LYS A 454 -16.90 -18.99 57.94
CA LYS A 454 -16.49 -20.17 58.73
C LYS A 454 -17.44 -21.34 58.45
N ILE A 455 -18.74 -21.09 58.34
CA ILE A 455 -19.74 -22.09 57.92
C ILE A 455 -19.43 -22.62 56.52
N GLY A 456 -19.25 -21.75 55.52
CA GLY A 456 -18.92 -22.15 54.14
C GLY A 456 -17.60 -22.93 54.05
N LYS A 457 -16.57 -22.51 54.78
CA LYS A 457 -15.31 -23.26 54.93
C LYS A 457 -15.54 -24.65 55.52
N CYS A 458 -16.25 -24.74 56.64
CA CYS A 458 -16.60 -26.01 57.28
C CYS A 458 -17.32 -26.94 56.29
N LEU A 459 -18.42 -26.48 55.66
CA LEU A 459 -19.16 -27.26 54.66
C LEU A 459 -18.23 -27.77 53.52
N SER A 460 -17.26 -26.95 53.08
CA SER A 460 -16.28 -27.36 52.06
C SER A 460 -15.24 -28.41 52.50
N GLN A 461 -15.14 -28.73 53.80
CA GLN A 461 -14.37 -29.87 54.31
C GLN A 461 -15.20 -31.14 54.47
N ILE A 462 -16.52 -31.02 54.72
CA ILE A 462 -17.35 -32.16 55.15
C ILE A 462 -18.35 -32.70 54.12
N ILE A 463 -18.81 -31.88 53.17
CA ILE A 463 -19.80 -32.26 52.15
C ILE A 463 -19.36 -31.92 50.71
N LYS A 464 -18.04 -31.80 50.49
CA LYS A 464 -17.47 -31.54 49.17
C LYS A 464 -17.48 -32.81 48.32
N VAL A 465 -18.23 -32.79 47.23
CA VAL A 465 -18.37 -33.90 46.26
C VAL A 465 -17.63 -33.65 44.94
N GLY A 466 -16.98 -32.49 44.77
CA GLY A 466 -16.20 -32.16 43.58
C GLY A 466 -15.82 -30.69 43.44
N SER A 467 -15.55 -30.29 42.20
CA SER A 467 -15.25 -28.90 41.79
C SER A 467 -16.10 -28.49 40.59
N ILE A 468 -16.35 -27.18 40.44
CA ILE A 468 -17.10 -26.65 39.29
C ILE A 468 -16.15 -26.46 38.10
N ASP A 469 -16.54 -26.94 36.92
CA ASP A 469 -15.68 -26.79 35.75
C ASP A 469 -15.55 -25.32 35.34
N THR A 470 -14.30 -24.93 35.17
CA THR A 470 -13.85 -23.56 34.98
C THR A 470 -12.62 -23.57 34.10
N ASP A 471 -12.69 -22.80 33.00
CA ASP A 471 -11.52 -22.38 32.25
C ASP A 471 -10.54 -21.66 33.19
N THR A 472 -9.23 -21.88 33.03
CA THR A 472 -8.25 -21.04 33.69
C THR A 472 -8.37 -19.60 33.19
N VAL A 473 -8.05 -18.61 34.03
CA VAL A 473 -8.01 -17.18 33.61
C VAL A 473 -7.15 -17.00 32.36
N GLY A 474 -6.11 -17.82 32.20
CA GLY A 474 -5.29 -17.88 31.00
C GLY A 474 -6.04 -18.40 29.75
N CYS A 475 -6.79 -19.49 29.85
CA CYS A 475 -7.64 -19.96 28.75
C CYS A 475 -8.73 -18.93 28.37
N ILE A 476 -9.33 -18.27 29.36
CA ILE A 476 -10.30 -17.18 29.12
C ILE A 476 -9.63 -16.03 28.36
N ALA A 477 -8.45 -15.60 28.79
CA ALA A 477 -7.69 -14.55 28.12
C ALA A 477 -7.32 -14.93 26.66
N SER A 478 -6.89 -16.18 26.42
CA SER A 478 -6.62 -16.64 25.04
C SER A 478 -7.88 -16.65 24.18
N LYS A 479 -8.99 -17.21 24.69
CA LYS A 479 -10.31 -17.18 24.03
C LYS A 479 -10.71 -15.75 23.65
N VAL A 480 -10.58 -14.79 24.57
CA VAL A 480 -10.89 -13.36 24.30
C VAL A 480 -9.99 -12.77 23.21
N VAL A 481 -8.67 -12.99 23.25
CA VAL A 481 -7.74 -12.48 22.22
C VAL A 481 -8.05 -13.09 20.84
N LEU A 482 -8.38 -14.38 20.78
CA LEU A 482 -8.77 -15.06 19.55
C LEU A 482 -10.10 -14.52 19.01
N TYR A 483 -11.13 -14.31 19.85
CA TYR A 483 -12.40 -13.72 19.40
C TYR A 483 -12.24 -12.26 18.94
N VAL A 484 -11.46 -11.43 19.64
CA VAL A 484 -11.23 -10.02 19.26
C VAL A 484 -10.47 -9.93 17.94
N SER A 485 -9.42 -10.74 17.75
CA SER A 485 -8.66 -10.77 16.49
C SER A 485 -9.48 -11.36 15.32
N LEU A 486 -10.31 -12.38 15.58
CA LEU A 486 -11.27 -12.94 14.62
C LEU A 486 -12.26 -11.89 14.11
N ILE A 487 -12.94 -11.19 15.04
CA ILE A 487 -13.91 -10.14 14.74
C ILE A 487 -13.23 -9.00 13.97
N PHE A 488 -12.02 -8.61 14.38
CA PHE A 488 -11.25 -7.57 13.71
C PHE A 488 -10.91 -7.92 12.25
N ILE A 489 -10.34 -9.11 12.00
CA ILE A 489 -9.98 -9.59 10.65
C ILE A 489 -11.24 -9.67 9.77
N LEU A 490 -12.32 -10.27 10.29
CA LEU A 490 -13.58 -10.38 9.58
C LEU A 490 -14.19 -9.01 9.26
N SER A 491 -14.10 -8.04 10.18
CA SER A 491 -14.59 -6.68 9.93
C SER A 491 -13.88 -6.01 8.75
N ILE A 492 -12.56 -6.19 8.61
CA ILE A 492 -11.79 -5.64 7.48
C ILE A 492 -12.20 -6.28 6.15
N VAL A 493 -12.40 -7.60 6.11
CA VAL A 493 -12.84 -8.31 4.89
C VAL A 493 -14.25 -7.88 4.49
N VAL A 494 -15.18 -7.79 5.44
CA VAL A 494 -16.56 -7.36 5.21
C VAL A 494 -16.63 -5.89 4.79
N VAL A 495 -15.85 -5.00 5.41
CA VAL A 495 -15.77 -3.58 5.02
C VAL A 495 -15.21 -3.42 3.60
N LYS A 496 -14.15 -4.16 3.22
CA LYS A 496 -13.63 -4.17 1.84
C LYS A 496 -14.67 -4.65 0.83
N PHE A 497 -15.39 -5.73 1.16
CA PHE A 497 -16.48 -6.28 0.35
C PHE A 497 -17.61 -5.25 0.14
N ILE A 498 -18.10 -4.62 1.22
CA ILE A 498 -19.17 -3.61 1.15
C ILE A 498 -18.74 -2.42 0.28
N PHE A 499 -17.53 -1.89 0.48
CA PHE A 499 -17.03 -0.78 -0.32
C PHE A 499 -16.83 -1.14 -1.80
N ALA A 500 -16.40 -2.37 -2.13
CA ALA A 500 -16.33 -2.83 -3.51
C ALA A 500 -17.73 -2.91 -4.18
N LEU A 501 -18.77 -3.36 -3.46
CA LEU A 501 -20.14 -3.33 -3.97
C LEU A 501 -20.68 -1.90 -4.13
N LEU A 502 -20.44 -1.01 -3.15
CA LEU A 502 -20.81 0.40 -3.23
C LEU A 502 -20.14 1.08 -4.42
N PHE A 503 -18.86 0.80 -4.67
CA PHE A 503 -18.14 1.25 -5.86
C PHE A 503 -18.83 0.78 -7.14
N GLN A 504 -19.05 -0.52 -7.27
CA GLN A 504 -19.57 -1.13 -8.50
C GLN A 504 -21.01 -0.69 -8.82
N TRP A 505 -21.85 -0.46 -7.81
CA TRP A 505 -23.25 -0.09 -8.00
C TRP A 505 -23.49 1.42 -8.15
N PHE A 506 -22.72 2.28 -7.46
CA PHE A 506 -23.00 3.72 -7.36
C PHE A 506 -21.89 4.63 -7.91
N LEU A 507 -20.61 4.37 -7.64
CA LEU A 507 -19.52 5.26 -8.07
C LEU A 507 -19.13 5.02 -9.53
N SER A 508 -19.02 3.74 -9.93
CA SER A 508 -18.59 3.32 -11.28
C SER A 508 -19.34 4.08 -12.39
N LYS A 509 -20.65 4.24 -12.26
CA LYS A 509 -21.56 4.88 -13.24
C LYS A 509 -21.30 6.36 -13.43
N GLN A 510 -20.62 7.04 -12.49
CA GLN A 510 -20.34 8.47 -12.59
C GLN A 510 -19.25 8.77 -13.64
N TYR A 511 -18.33 7.82 -13.86
CA TYR A 511 -17.22 7.96 -14.80
C TYR A 511 -17.66 7.82 -16.26
N ALA A 512 -18.54 6.86 -16.57
CA ALA A 512 -19.03 6.55 -17.93
C ALA A 512 -19.68 7.78 -18.64
N PRO A 513 -19.43 8.02 -19.94
CA PRO A 513 -19.86 9.22 -20.65
C PRO A 513 -21.39 9.32 -20.79
N ALA A 514 -21.90 10.51 -21.12
CA ALA A 514 -23.33 10.74 -21.26
C ALA A 514 -23.92 10.11 -22.55
N ARG A 515 -23.07 9.81 -23.53
CA ARG A 515 -23.40 9.06 -24.76
C ARG A 515 -22.22 8.15 -25.12
N THR A 516 -22.51 7.00 -25.71
CA THR A 516 -21.54 6.00 -26.20
C THR A 516 -21.84 5.65 -27.65
N SER A 517 -20.83 5.20 -28.40
CA SER A 517 -20.99 4.62 -29.75
C SER A 517 -21.61 3.21 -29.75
N MET A 518 -21.80 2.62 -28.56
CA MET A 518 -22.34 1.28 -28.34
C MET A 518 -23.67 1.29 -27.58
N SER A 519 -24.37 0.15 -27.66
CA SER A 519 -25.67 -0.14 -27.03
C SER A 519 -25.79 0.40 -25.59
N THR A 520 -26.92 1.06 -25.32
CA THR A 520 -27.24 1.63 -24.01
C THR A 520 -27.57 0.56 -22.95
N ASP A 521 -27.93 -0.66 -23.36
CA ASP A 521 -28.14 -1.76 -22.41
C ASP A 521 -26.81 -2.41 -22.00
N SER A 522 -26.42 -2.16 -20.74
CA SER A 522 -25.26 -2.76 -20.09
C SER A 522 -25.22 -4.30 -20.14
N LYS A 523 -26.35 -5.00 -20.25
CA LYS A 523 -26.33 -6.48 -20.37
C LYS A 523 -25.81 -6.89 -21.75
N THR A 524 -26.35 -6.32 -22.83
CA THR A 524 -25.83 -6.57 -24.20
C THR A 524 -24.36 -6.15 -24.35
N ARG A 525 -23.95 -5.00 -23.78
CA ARG A 525 -22.54 -4.59 -23.75
C ARG A 525 -21.65 -5.64 -23.08
N ASN A 526 -22.03 -6.09 -21.88
CA ASN A 526 -21.23 -7.04 -21.12
C ASN A 526 -21.20 -8.44 -21.77
N GLN A 527 -22.21 -8.79 -22.57
CA GLN A 527 -22.16 -9.95 -23.45
C GLN A 527 -21.12 -9.77 -24.56
N GLN A 528 -21.17 -8.66 -25.30
CA GLN A 528 -20.20 -8.37 -26.37
C GLN A 528 -18.75 -8.31 -25.86
N ILE A 529 -18.51 -7.79 -24.66
CA ILE A 529 -17.16 -7.76 -24.05
C ILE A 529 -16.69 -9.18 -23.70
N GLU A 530 -17.53 -10.03 -23.09
CA GLU A 530 -17.13 -11.43 -22.83
C GLU A 530 -16.85 -12.18 -24.13
N ASP A 531 -17.75 -12.07 -25.10
CA ASP A 531 -17.68 -12.77 -26.38
C ASP A 531 -16.48 -12.31 -27.23
N TRP A 532 -16.04 -11.05 -27.07
CA TRP A 532 -14.79 -10.52 -27.62
C TRP A 532 -13.54 -10.94 -26.81
N SER A 533 -13.66 -11.15 -25.50
CA SER A 533 -12.55 -11.59 -24.65
C SER A 533 -12.25 -13.09 -24.73
N ASN A 534 -13.18 -13.90 -25.24
CA ASN A 534 -13.03 -15.36 -25.37
C ASN A 534 -12.26 -15.79 -26.64
N ASP A 535 -11.89 -14.85 -27.52
CA ASP A 535 -11.19 -15.11 -28.78
C ASP A 535 -10.12 -14.02 -28.97
N ILE A 536 -8.86 -14.42 -29.20
CA ILE A 536 -7.72 -13.52 -29.38
C ILE A 536 -7.85 -12.67 -30.65
N TYR A 537 -8.35 -13.25 -31.74
CA TYR A 537 -8.35 -12.67 -33.08
C TYR A 537 -9.65 -11.93 -33.41
N ARG A 538 -10.74 -12.21 -32.68
CA ARG A 538 -12.02 -11.51 -32.87
C ARG A 538 -11.85 -9.98 -32.81
N PRO A 539 -12.22 -9.25 -33.89
CA PRO A 539 -12.18 -7.80 -33.92
C PRO A 539 -13.23 -7.20 -32.97
N GLY A 540 -13.10 -5.90 -32.68
CA GLY A 540 -14.08 -5.19 -31.86
C GLY A 540 -15.51 -5.30 -32.41
N PRO A 541 -16.55 -5.31 -31.55
CA PRO A 541 -17.94 -5.28 -31.99
C PRO A 541 -18.21 -4.08 -32.90
N ARG A 542 -19.25 -4.17 -33.75
CA ARG A 542 -19.64 -3.05 -34.63
C ARG A 542 -19.89 -1.80 -33.79
N ILE A 543 -19.03 -0.80 -33.98
CA ILE A 543 -19.33 0.61 -33.69
C ILE A 543 -20.62 0.92 -34.47
N ALA A 544 -21.65 1.43 -33.81
CA ALA A 544 -22.75 2.03 -34.53
C ALA A 544 -22.27 3.40 -35.02
N ASP A 545 -22.44 3.69 -36.31
CA ASP A 545 -22.13 5.02 -36.83
C ASP A 545 -22.86 6.07 -35.97
N PRO A 546 -22.18 7.12 -35.48
CA PRO A 546 -22.80 8.13 -34.66
C PRO A 546 -23.87 8.83 -35.49
N SER A 547 -25.13 8.44 -35.27
CA SER A 547 -26.27 8.78 -36.12
C SER A 547 -26.29 10.26 -36.42
N MET A 548 -26.24 10.63 -37.70
CA MET A 548 -26.10 12.02 -38.15
C MET A 548 -27.09 12.92 -37.41
N LEU A 549 -26.57 14.04 -36.87
CA LEU A 549 -27.21 14.74 -35.77
C LEU A 549 -28.68 15.09 -36.05
N GLU A 550 -29.59 14.48 -35.30
CA GLU A 550 -30.76 15.22 -34.85
C GLU A 550 -30.26 16.47 -34.12
N ARG A 551 -30.47 17.64 -34.74
CA ARG A 551 -30.24 18.93 -34.08
C ARG A 551 -31.04 18.94 -32.78
N PRO A 552 -30.43 19.23 -31.62
CA PRO A 552 -31.19 19.32 -30.38
C PRO A 552 -32.24 20.43 -30.55
N GLY A 553 -33.52 20.04 -30.49
CA GLY A 553 -34.65 20.93 -30.71
C GLY A 553 -34.71 22.00 -29.61
N LYS A 554 -34.04 23.14 -29.85
CA LYS A 554 -34.07 24.31 -28.96
C LYS A 554 -35.49 24.87 -28.91
N ARG A 555 -36.29 24.41 -27.94
CA ARG A 555 -37.49 25.12 -27.49
C ARG A 555 -37.04 26.51 -27.06
N ALA A 556 -37.36 27.52 -27.87
CA ALA A 556 -36.90 28.89 -27.64
C ALA A 556 -37.58 29.46 -26.38
N SER A 557 -36.81 29.62 -25.30
CA SER A 557 -37.21 30.42 -24.15
C SER A 557 -37.26 31.89 -24.58
N PHE A 558 -38.46 32.49 -24.60
CA PHE A 558 -38.75 33.78 -25.22
C PHE A 558 -38.19 35.02 -24.47
N LEU A 559 -37.25 34.82 -23.55
CA LEU A 559 -36.65 35.88 -22.71
C LEU A 559 -35.13 35.67 -22.59
N PRO A 560 -34.30 36.72 -22.78
CA PRO A 560 -32.84 36.61 -22.69
C PRO A 560 -32.36 36.66 -21.23
N THR A 561 -32.00 35.50 -20.66
CA THR A 561 -31.57 35.38 -19.26
C THR A 561 -30.04 35.54 -19.08
N THR A 562 -29.44 36.54 -19.71
CA THR A 562 -27.99 36.83 -19.62
C THR A 562 -27.75 38.32 -19.39
N SER A 563 -27.33 38.69 -18.18
CA SER A 563 -26.95 40.08 -17.88
C SER A 563 -25.59 40.43 -18.49
N ARG A 564 -25.38 41.70 -18.87
CA ARG A 564 -24.08 42.19 -19.36
C ARG A 564 -22.99 42.32 -18.27
N PHE A 565 -23.30 41.99 -17.00
CA PHE A 565 -22.39 42.16 -15.85
C PHE A 565 -22.04 40.85 -15.12
N SER A 566 -22.61 39.72 -15.53
CA SER A 566 -22.33 38.41 -14.93
C SER A 566 -21.10 37.74 -15.57
N SER A 567 -19.95 37.85 -14.90
CA SER A 567 -18.74 37.08 -15.23
C SER A 567 -18.99 35.57 -15.06
N PRO A 568 -18.47 34.69 -15.94
CA PRO A 568 -18.65 33.24 -15.84
C PRO A 568 -18.00 32.61 -14.59
N TYR A 569 -17.23 33.38 -13.81
CA TYR A 569 -16.55 32.91 -12.59
C TYR A 569 -17.17 33.41 -11.28
N THR A 570 -18.35 34.06 -11.30
CA THR A 570 -19.07 34.33 -10.05
C THR A 570 -19.66 33.05 -9.48
N VAL A 571 -19.01 32.47 -8.47
CA VAL A 571 -19.55 31.37 -7.65
C VAL A 571 -20.74 31.92 -6.85
N SER A 572 -21.92 31.91 -7.47
CA SER A 572 -23.16 32.35 -6.84
C SER A 572 -23.59 31.35 -5.78
N ASN A 573 -23.64 31.81 -4.53
CA ASN A 573 -24.04 30.99 -3.40
C ASN A 573 -25.57 30.81 -3.42
N GLY A 574 -26.04 29.67 -3.96
CA GLY A 574 -27.47 29.33 -3.95
C GLY A 574 -28.12 28.97 -5.30
N GLY A 575 -27.44 28.24 -6.20
CA GLY A 575 -28.08 27.73 -7.42
C GLY A 575 -27.42 26.47 -8.00
N LYS A 576 -28.21 25.43 -8.32
CA LYS A 576 -27.73 24.20 -8.98
C LYS A 576 -27.56 24.39 -10.50
N GLN A 577 -26.60 25.20 -10.92
CA GLN A 577 -26.11 25.13 -12.30
C GLN A 577 -25.14 23.94 -12.46
N LYS A 578 -25.09 23.37 -13.67
CA LYS A 578 -24.14 22.30 -13.99
C LYS A 578 -22.75 22.91 -14.20
N TYR A 579 -21.71 22.31 -13.62
CA TYR A 579 -20.33 22.61 -13.97
C TYR A 579 -20.13 22.42 -15.49
N GLN A 580 -19.55 23.41 -16.15
CA GLN A 580 -19.01 23.24 -17.49
C GLN A 580 -17.67 22.50 -17.39
N TYR A 581 -17.49 21.46 -18.21
CA TYR A 581 -16.22 20.76 -18.34
C TYR A 581 -15.24 21.60 -19.16
N VAL A 582 -13.93 21.48 -18.87
CA VAL A 582 -12.93 22.41 -19.39
C VAL A 582 -11.67 21.66 -19.85
N THR A 583 -11.37 21.78 -21.14
CA THR A 583 -10.15 21.30 -21.84
C THR A 583 -9.43 22.48 -22.52
N MET A 584 -8.18 22.31 -22.94
CA MET A 584 -7.38 23.33 -23.66
C MET A 584 -8.12 23.89 -24.88
N ALA A 585 -8.71 23.01 -25.69
CA ALA A 585 -9.50 23.38 -26.86
C ALA A 585 -10.70 24.28 -26.49
N SER A 586 -11.41 23.94 -25.40
CA SER A 586 -12.54 24.75 -24.92
C SER A 586 -12.12 26.12 -24.38
N GLN A 587 -11.04 26.20 -23.58
CA GLN A 587 -10.56 27.48 -23.00
C GLN A 587 -10.20 28.49 -24.09
N ASN A 588 -9.47 28.04 -25.12
CA ASN A 588 -9.04 28.91 -26.21
C ASN A 588 -10.23 29.48 -27.02
N SER A 589 -11.37 28.77 -27.09
CA SER A 589 -12.58 29.30 -27.71
C SER A 589 -13.29 30.37 -26.87
N THR A 590 -13.32 30.21 -25.53
CA THR A 590 -14.01 31.16 -24.64
C THR A 590 -13.37 32.55 -24.56
N THR A 591 -12.13 32.71 -25.04
CA THR A 591 -11.40 33.99 -25.08
C THR A 591 -11.90 34.96 -26.19
N ARG A 592 -12.74 34.51 -27.13
CA ARG A 592 -13.18 35.29 -28.31
C ARG A 592 -14.48 36.10 -28.14
N LEU A 593 -14.78 36.61 -26.95
CA LEU A 593 -16.01 37.37 -26.66
C LEU A 593 -15.74 38.49 -25.64
N VAL A 594 -16.32 39.70 -25.65
CA VAL A 594 -17.08 40.56 -26.60
C VAL A 594 -16.90 41.98 -26.00
N PRO A 595 -16.47 43.04 -26.73
CA PRO A 595 -17.19 43.60 -27.89
C PRO A 595 -16.29 44.11 -29.05
N GLY A 596 -16.82 44.44 -30.24
CA GLY A 596 -18.20 44.26 -30.70
C GLY A 596 -18.44 44.97 -32.05
N GLY A 597 -19.26 44.36 -32.91
CA GLY A 597 -19.63 44.88 -34.22
C GLY A 597 -20.61 43.93 -34.90
N SER A 598 -21.67 44.45 -35.50
CA SER A 598 -22.70 43.64 -36.13
C SER A 598 -22.36 43.34 -37.59
N ASN A 599 -22.40 42.06 -37.97
CA ASN A 599 -23.28 41.60 -39.06
C ASN A 599 -23.36 40.07 -39.11
N SER A 600 -24.58 39.55 -39.27
CA SER A 600 -24.86 38.13 -39.46
C SER A 600 -25.33 37.88 -40.89
N VAL A 601 -24.54 37.17 -41.70
CA VAL A 601 -24.95 36.76 -43.04
C VAL A 601 -24.67 35.27 -43.24
N TYR A 602 -25.65 34.42 -42.91
CA TYR A 602 -25.80 33.09 -43.50
C TYR A 602 -27.20 32.50 -43.25
N LYS A 603 -28.25 33.18 -43.74
CA LYS A 603 -29.59 32.60 -43.81
C LYS A 603 -30.49 33.29 -44.84
N GLN A 604 -30.45 32.84 -46.09
CA GLN A 604 -31.66 32.43 -46.81
C GLN A 604 -31.33 31.74 -48.14
N SER A 605 -32.30 31.01 -48.67
CA SER A 605 -32.37 30.50 -50.03
C SER A 605 -33.81 30.71 -50.52
N TYR A 606 -34.00 30.60 -51.84
CA TYR A 606 -35.23 30.74 -52.63
C TYR A 606 -35.76 32.14 -52.99
N ASN A 607 -36.19 32.18 -54.25
CA ASN A 607 -37.14 33.06 -54.95
C ASN A 607 -36.75 34.51 -55.33
N ASP A 608 -36.32 34.60 -56.60
CA ASP A 608 -37.08 35.23 -57.71
C ASP A 608 -36.69 36.64 -58.21
N SER A 609 -36.89 36.80 -59.53
CA SER A 609 -36.95 38.00 -60.38
C SER A 609 -36.12 39.26 -60.04
N GLY A 610 -35.05 39.47 -60.82
CA GLY A 610 -34.96 40.62 -61.73
C GLY A 610 -34.24 41.92 -61.28
N GLY A 611 -33.35 42.42 -62.17
CA GLY A 611 -33.21 43.87 -62.41
C GLY A 611 -31.87 44.56 -62.12
N SER A 612 -31.26 45.09 -63.19
CA SER A 612 -30.62 46.43 -63.28
C SER A 612 -29.41 46.83 -62.38
N LEU A 613 -28.22 46.79 -62.99
CA LEU A 613 -27.28 47.92 -63.24
C LEU A 613 -27.02 49.04 -62.19
N GLY A 614 -25.74 49.41 -62.06
CA GLY A 614 -25.22 50.65 -61.42
C GLY A 614 -24.10 50.35 -60.41
N ALA A 615 -22.79 50.59 -60.58
CA ALA A 615 -21.93 51.51 -61.37
C ALA A 615 -21.37 52.72 -60.57
N ASP A 616 -20.03 52.87 -60.62
CA ASP A 616 -19.18 54.00 -60.18
C ASP A 616 -19.14 54.40 -58.68
N GLY A 617 -18.10 55.18 -58.26
CA GLY A 617 -18.02 55.70 -56.88
C GLY A 617 -16.71 56.32 -56.34
N SER A 618 -15.55 56.09 -56.96
CA SER A 618 -14.30 56.87 -56.84
C SER A 618 -13.81 57.49 -55.49
N ARG A 619 -12.71 56.91 -54.96
CA ARG A 619 -11.47 57.60 -54.47
C ARG A 619 -11.44 58.37 -53.10
N PRO A 620 -10.22 58.68 -52.57
CA PRO A 620 -9.97 58.88 -51.12
C PRO A 620 -9.26 60.20 -50.76
N ALA A 621 -8.89 60.41 -49.47
CA ALA A 621 -7.54 60.89 -49.06
C ALA A 621 -7.30 60.97 -47.53
N ASN A 622 -6.04 60.73 -47.14
CA ASN A 622 -5.23 61.41 -46.10
C ASN A 622 -5.88 62.04 -44.84
N SER A 623 -5.37 61.68 -43.66
CA SER A 623 -4.21 62.41 -43.10
C SER A 623 -3.56 61.64 -41.92
N ALA A 624 -2.28 61.91 -41.65
CA ALA A 624 -1.53 61.34 -40.54
C ALA A 624 -1.04 62.43 -39.57
N SER A 625 -0.78 62.08 -38.32
CA SER A 625 -0.01 62.90 -37.37
C SER A 625 0.65 62.02 -36.31
N ARG A 626 1.82 62.43 -35.80
CA ARG A 626 2.71 61.64 -34.92
C ARG A 626 3.16 62.46 -33.70
N SER A 627 2.81 62.02 -32.50
CA SER A 627 3.49 62.32 -31.22
C SER A 627 2.75 61.63 -30.05
N SER A 628 3.34 61.30 -28.91
CA SER A 628 4.75 60.96 -28.61
C SER A 628 4.86 60.32 -27.21
N LEU A 629 5.54 59.18 -27.11
CA LEU A 629 6.27 58.64 -25.94
C LEU A 629 5.70 58.88 -24.52
N ALA A 630 5.17 57.82 -23.91
CA ALA A 630 5.26 57.57 -22.46
C ALA A 630 5.36 56.05 -22.21
N LEU A 631 6.29 55.62 -21.34
CA LEU A 631 6.45 54.21 -20.96
C LEU A 631 5.54 53.84 -19.79
N GLN A 632 4.87 52.68 -19.87
CA GLN A 632 4.63 51.87 -18.66
C GLN A 632 4.46 50.39 -19.01
N ASP A 633 5.27 49.53 -18.39
CA ASP A 633 5.23 48.07 -18.59
C ASP A 633 3.90 47.47 -18.12
N SER A 634 3.32 46.59 -18.94
CA SER A 634 2.19 45.72 -18.57
C SER A 634 2.31 44.38 -19.29
N ARG A 635 2.17 43.29 -18.54
CA ARG A 635 2.70 41.97 -18.91
C ARG A 635 1.72 41.14 -19.74
N TYR A 636 2.24 40.53 -20.81
CA TYR A 636 1.74 39.34 -21.50
C TYR A 636 0.21 39.24 -21.72
N SER A 637 -0.23 39.69 -22.89
CA SER A 637 -1.51 39.30 -23.50
C SER A 637 -1.25 38.70 -24.89
N THR A 638 -1.37 37.38 -25.04
CA THR A 638 -1.12 36.68 -26.30
C THR A 638 -2.28 36.89 -27.28
N THR A 639 -2.25 38.00 -28.03
CA THR A 639 -3.23 38.30 -29.08
C THR A 639 -2.86 37.59 -30.38
N MET A 640 -3.55 36.50 -30.70
CA MET A 640 -3.50 35.92 -32.05
C MET A 640 -4.16 36.89 -33.04
N MET A 641 -3.37 37.46 -33.94
CA MET A 641 -3.87 38.41 -34.93
C MET A 641 -4.67 37.66 -36.01
N GLU A 642 -5.86 38.15 -36.33
CA GLU A 642 -6.75 37.56 -37.32
C GLU A 642 -6.38 38.07 -38.72
N SER A 643 -5.32 37.50 -39.31
CA SER A 643 -4.95 37.71 -40.71
C SER A 643 -5.74 36.79 -41.64
N GLU A 644 -6.01 37.28 -42.84
CA GLU A 644 -6.91 36.63 -43.81
C GLU A 644 -6.39 35.28 -44.30
N ALA A 645 -7.31 34.37 -44.63
CA ALA A 645 -7.00 33.00 -45.02
C ALA A 645 -6.43 32.91 -46.45
N ALA A 646 -5.13 33.13 -46.60
CA ALA A 646 -4.40 32.97 -47.86
C ALA A 646 -3.13 32.10 -47.67
N GLY A 647 -3.17 30.85 -48.17
CA GLY A 647 -1.97 30.07 -48.45
C GLY A 647 -1.24 29.37 -47.28
N LEU A 648 -1.93 28.54 -46.49
CA LEU A 648 -1.29 27.66 -45.49
C LEU A 648 -0.57 26.41 -46.07
N GLY A 649 -0.19 26.44 -47.36
CA GLY A 649 0.43 25.30 -48.04
C GLY A 649 1.96 25.27 -47.88
N GLY A 650 2.48 24.28 -47.14
CA GLY A 650 3.91 23.94 -47.16
C GLY A 650 4.54 23.52 -45.82
N PHE A 651 3.95 23.89 -44.67
CA PHE A 651 4.56 23.70 -43.34
C PHE A 651 3.98 22.56 -42.49
N VAL A 652 2.93 21.89 -42.95
CA VAL A 652 2.30 20.75 -42.25
C VAL A 652 1.95 19.71 -43.30
N HIS A 653 1.99 18.42 -42.96
CA HIS A 653 1.78 17.34 -43.93
C HIS A 653 0.40 17.44 -44.61
N GLU A 654 0.32 17.31 -45.94
CA GLU A 654 -0.91 17.57 -46.71
C GLU A 654 -2.12 16.74 -46.23
N ALA A 655 -1.88 15.50 -45.79
CA ALA A 655 -2.90 14.60 -45.22
C ALA A 655 -3.18 14.78 -43.71
N VAL A 656 -2.91 15.95 -43.11
CA VAL A 656 -3.28 16.27 -41.71
C VAL A 656 -4.79 16.18 -41.50
N ILE A 657 -5.20 15.62 -40.36
CA ILE A 657 -6.60 15.44 -40.00
C ILE A 657 -7.17 16.78 -39.50
N PRO A 658 -8.22 17.34 -40.12
CA PRO A 658 -8.78 18.62 -39.73
C PRO A 658 -9.38 18.57 -38.31
N GLN A 659 -9.21 19.66 -37.57
CA GLN A 659 -9.68 19.76 -36.18
C GLN A 659 -11.15 20.17 -36.11
N PRO A 660 -11.99 19.47 -35.32
CA PRO A 660 -13.38 19.86 -35.12
C PRO A 660 -13.48 21.17 -34.31
N PRO A 661 -14.58 21.94 -34.44
CA PRO A 661 -14.77 23.16 -33.68
C PRO A 661 -14.91 22.86 -32.18
N PRO A 662 -14.40 23.71 -31.26
CA PRO A 662 -14.41 23.45 -29.82
C PRO A 662 -15.80 23.25 -29.15
N GLU A 663 -16.89 23.64 -29.81
CA GLU A 663 -18.26 23.34 -29.38
C GLU A 663 -18.70 21.90 -29.65
N TRP A 664 -17.92 21.11 -30.40
CA TRP A 664 -18.27 19.75 -30.79
C TRP A 664 -18.03 18.75 -29.63
N GLN A 665 -19.13 18.38 -28.96
CA GLN A 665 -19.12 17.50 -27.78
C GLN A 665 -19.89 16.19 -28.05
N PRO A 666 -19.40 15.29 -28.92
CA PRO A 666 -20.15 14.10 -29.37
C PRO A 666 -20.64 13.21 -28.21
N TYR A 667 -19.82 13.04 -27.17
CA TYR A 667 -20.11 12.20 -26.00
C TYR A 667 -20.71 12.95 -24.80
N GLY A 668 -21.05 14.24 -24.97
CA GLY A 668 -21.54 15.12 -23.90
C GLY A 668 -20.44 15.73 -23.00
N PHE A 669 -19.19 15.72 -23.47
CA PHE A 669 -18.06 16.45 -22.87
C PHE A 669 -17.14 16.99 -23.98
N PRO A 670 -16.39 18.09 -23.75
CA PRO A 670 -15.43 18.63 -24.72
C PRO A 670 -14.22 17.71 -24.87
N LEU A 671 -13.71 17.61 -26.09
CA LEU A 671 -12.58 16.73 -26.39
C LEU A 671 -11.27 17.26 -25.77
N ALA A 672 -10.34 16.33 -25.53
CA ALA A 672 -9.00 16.56 -25.00
C ALA A 672 -8.01 15.74 -25.83
N HIS A 673 -6.87 16.32 -26.20
CA HIS A 673 -5.89 15.61 -27.03
C HIS A 673 -5.16 14.54 -26.21
N SER A 674 -5.12 13.32 -26.76
CA SER A 674 -4.59 12.12 -26.11
C SER A 674 -3.40 11.53 -26.86
N LEU A 675 -2.30 11.32 -26.14
CA LEU A 675 -1.19 10.49 -26.59
C LEU A 675 -1.44 9.03 -26.21
N CYS A 676 -1.18 8.09 -27.12
CA CYS A 676 -1.25 6.65 -26.88
C CYS A 676 0.16 6.07 -27.00
N LEU A 677 0.84 5.91 -25.86
CA LEU A 677 2.19 5.36 -25.78
C LEU A 677 2.16 3.83 -25.76
N VAL A 678 2.85 3.22 -26.72
CA VAL A 678 3.16 1.79 -26.77
C VAL A 678 4.66 1.59 -26.65
N THR A 679 5.12 0.83 -25.66
CA THR A 679 6.55 0.50 -25.49
C THR A 679 6.85 -0.90 -25.97
N CYS A 680 7.71 -1.03 -26.98
CA CYS A 680 8.10 -2.31 -27.60
C CYS A 680 9.54 -2.68 -27.24
N TYR A 681 9.84 -3.98 -27.17
CA TYR A 681 11.17 -4.51 -26.85
C TYR A 681 11.55 -5.74 -27.69
N SER A 682 10.73 -6.78 -27.67
CA SER A 682 10.99 -8.08 -28.34
C SER A 682 9.70 -8.83 -28.70
N GLU A 683 8.59 -8.11 -28.75
CA GLU A 683 7.27 -8.58 -29.17
C GLU A 683 7.24 -8.80 -30.70
N GLY A 684 6.57 -9.86 -31.14
CA GLY A 684 6.46 -10.21 -32.57
C GLY A 684 5.40 -9.40 -33.31
N GLU A 685 5.38 -9.54 -34.65
CA GLU A 685 4.53 -8.71 -35.51
C GLU A 685 3.04 -8.76 -35.14
N ASP A 686 2.46 -9.95 -34.95
CA ASP A 686 1.03 -10.10 -34.61
C ASP A 686 0.64 -9.39 -33.30
N GLY A 687 1.52 -9.38 -32.30
CA GLY A 687 1.27 -8.73 -31.02
C GLY A 687 1.21 -7.20 -31.17
N ILE A 688 2.24 -6.64 -31.80
CA ILE A 688 2.36 -5.21 -32.06
C ILE A 688 1.24 -4.73 -32.98
N ARG A 689 1.04 -5.41 -34.13
CA ARG A 689 0.01 -5.06 -35.12
C ARG A 689 -1.36 -5.03 -34.48
N SER A 690 -1.75 -6.10 -33.80
CA SER A 690 -3.09 -6.19 -33.21
C SER A 690 -3.31 -5.32 -31.96
N THR A 691 -2.23 -4.84 -31.32
CA THR A 691 -2.30 -3.76 -30.32
C THR A 691 -2.59 -2.42 -31.01
N LEU A 692 -1.81 -2.06 -32.05
CA LEU A 692 -1.96 -0.81 -32.78
C LEU A 692 -3.28 -0.72 -33.54
N ASP A 693 -3.71 -1.78 -34.22
CA ASP A 693 -5.05 -1.95 -34.82
C ASP A 693 -6.14 -1.58 -33.79
N SER A 694 -6.04 -2.11 -32.56
CA SER A 694 -7.06 -1.91 -31.52
C SER A 694 -7.12 -0.47 -31.00
N ILE A 695 -5.99 0.25 -30.99
CA ILE A 695 -5.90 1.67 -30.63
C ILE A 695 -6.43 2.53 -31.79
N ALA A 696 -6.06 2.21 -33.02
CA ALA A 696 -6.53 2.92 -34.21
C ALA A 696 -8.05 2.77 -34.42
N MET A 697 -8.60 1.59 -34.15
CA MET A 697 -10.04 1.28 -34.17
C MET A 697 -10.83 1.74 -32.94
N THR A 698 -10.25 2.55 -32.03
CA THR A 698 -11.02 3.17 -30.95
C THR A 698 -12.02 4.19 -31.49
N ASP A 699 -13.17 4.32 -30.81
CA ASP A 699 -14.25 5.23 -31.26
C ASP A 699 -13.93 6.72 -31.10
N TYR A 700 -12.87 7.07 -30.37
CA TYR A 700 -12.47 8.45 -30.12
C TYR A 700 -11.95 9.14 -31.39
N PRO A 701 -12.21 10.45 -31.61
CA PRO A 701 -11.86 11.13 -32.86
C PRO A 701 -10.35 11.18 -33.17
N ASN A 702 -9.99 10.86 -34.42
CA ASN A 702 -8.60 10.75 -34.87
C ASN A 702 -7.81 12.07 -34.83
N SER A 703 -8.52 13.20 -34.93
CA SER A 703 -7.98 14.55 -34.73
C SER A 703 -7.43 14.77 -33.30
N HIS A 704 -7.86 13.95 -32.34
CA HIS A 704 -7.52 14.06 -30.92
C HIS A 704 -6.79 12.83 -30.37
N LYS A 705 -6.38 11.85 -31.21
CA LYS A 705 -5.64 10.65 -30.78
C LYS A 705 -4.35 10.46 -31.61
N THR A 706 -3.20 10.39 -30.93
CA THR A 706 -1.88 10.27 -31.57
C THR A 706 -1.12 9.08 -30.99
N ILE A 707 -0.67 8.17 -31.85
CA ILE A 707 0.09 6.98 -31.45
C ILE A 707 1.58 7.34 -31.32
N ILE A 708 2.19 6.98 -30.19
CA ILE A 708 3.65 7.06 -29.99
C ILE A 708 4.17 5.66 -29.69
N VAL A 709 5.03 5.10 -30.56
CA VAL A 709 5.68 3.81 -30.32
C VAL A 709 7.14 4.03 -29.96
N ILE A 710 7.62 3.47 -28.85
CA ILE A 710 9.03 3.58 -28.43
C ILE A 710 9.66 2.19 -28.35
N CYS A 711 10.63 1.93 -29.23
CA CYS A 711 11.35 0.65 -29.31
C CYS A 711 12.64 0.69 -28.47
N ASP A 712 12.73 -0.17 -27.44
CA ASP A 712 13.85 -0.22 -26.49
C ASP A 712 15.07 -1.01 -26.99
N GLY A 713 15.67 -0.52 -28.06
CA GLY A 713 16.91 -1.03 -28.65
C GLY A 713 16.72 -1.71 -30.02
N MET A 714 17.84 -1.98 -30.70
CA MET A 714 17.87 -2.79 -31.92
C MET A 714 17.79 -4.27 -31.57
N ILE A 715 16.60 -4.73 -31.18
CA ILE A 715 16.37 -6.05 -30.59
C ILE A 715 15.52 -6.91 -31.53
N LYS A 716 15.94 -8.16 -31.72
CA LYS A 716 15.21 -9.18 -32.49
C LYS A 716 14.61 -10.24 -31.57
N GLY A 717 13.32 -10.49 -31.73
CA GLY A 717 12.57 -11.53 -31.00
C GLY A 717 13.06 -12.95 -31.32
N LYS A 718 12.75 -13.90 -30.44
CA LYS A 718 13.13 -15.31 -30.62
C LYS A 718 12.10 -16.04 -31.48
N GLY A 719 12.35 -16.08 -32.79
CA GLY A 719 11.49 -16.72 -33.79
C GLY A 719 11.11 -15.78 -34.93
N GLU A 720 11.18 -14.47 -34.69
CA GLU A 720 10.91 -13.42 -35.69
C GLU A 720 11.95 -13.42 -36.83
N GLU A 721 11.55 -12.95 -38.02
CA GLU A 721 12.47 -12.69 -39.13
C GLU A 721 13.15 -11.32 -39.05
N PHE A 722 12.46 -10.31 -38.53
CA PHE A 722 12.88 -8.91 -38.51
C PHE A 722 13.15 -8.41 -37.09
N SER A 723 13.83 -7.27 -36.93
CA SER A 723 13.97 -6.64 -35.61
C SER A 723 12.68 -5.91 -35.21
N THR A 724 12.44 -5.74 -33.91
CA THR A 724 11.25 -5.07 -33.37
C THR A 724 11.08 -3.65 -33.95
N PRO A 725 12.15 -2.84 -34.14
CA PRO A 725 12.06 -1.59 -34.89
C PRO A 725 11.65 -1.74 -36.36
N GLU A 726 12.19 -2.72 -37.11
CA GLU A 726 11.81 -2.96 -38.51
C GLU A 726 10.33 -3.34 -38.66
N ILE A 727 9.82 -4.18 -37.73
CA ILE A 727 8.41 -4.57 -37.64
C ILE A 727 7.52 -3.34 -37.47
N VAL A 728 7.86 -2.45 -36.52
CA VAL A 728 7.09 -1.23 -36.26
C VAL A 728 7.17 -0.23 -37.42
N LEU A 729 8.33 -0.10 -38.08
CA LEU A 729 8.51 0.79 -39.24
C LEU A 729 7.71 0.35 -40.47
N ARG A 730 7.45 -0.96 -40.62
CA ARG A 730 6.52 -1.51 -41.64
C ARG A 730 5.04 -1.29 -41.34
N MET A 731 4.71 -0.68 -40.21
CA MET A 731 3.35 -0.26 -39.85
C MET A 731 3.18 1.28 -39.93
N MET A 732 4.11 1.96 -40.59
CA MET A 732 4.03 3.39 -40.87
C MET A 732 3.94 3.65 -42.37
N ARG A 733 2.99 4.50 -42.75
CA ARG A 733 2.72 4.99 -44.09
C ARG A 733 2.83 6.52 -44.14
N ASP A 734 3.11 7.05 -45.32
CA ASP A 734 3.30 8.48 -45.61
C ASP A 734 4.26 9.16 -44.60
N PRO A 735 5.52 8.72 -44.46
CA PRO A 735 6.48 9.30 -43.52
C PRO A 735 7.00 10.67 -44.01
N ILE A 736 7.12 11.64 -43.11
CA ILE A 736 7.55 13.03 -43.43
C ILE A 736 9.00 13.11 -43.93
N VAL A 737 9.87 12.29 -43.35
CA VAL A 737 11.27 12.14 -43.76
C VAL A 737 11.45 10.73 -44.30
N PRO A 738 12.05 10.52 -45.49
CA PRO A 738 12.33 9.19 -46.01
C PRO A 738 13.10 8.33 -45.00
N MET A 739 12.69 7.06 -44.84
CA MET A 739 13.16 6.19 -43.74
C MET A 739 14.70 6.05 -43.68
N ASP A 740 15.35 6.11 -44.83
CA ASP A 740 16.81 6.00 -44.98
C ASP A 740 17.57 7.28 -44.57
N GLU A 741 16.92 8.44 -44.67
CA GLU A 741 17.52 9.76 -44.35
C GLU A 741 17.46 10.09 -42.84
N VAL A 742 16.64 9.37 -42.06
CA VAL A 742 16.45 9.63 -40.63
C VAL A 742 17.72 9.36 -39.84
N GLN A 743 18.29 10.43 -39.28
CA GLN A 743 19.53 10.40 -38.49
C GLN A 743 19.28 10.00 -37.03
N PRO A 744 20.27 9.39 -36.33
CA PRO A 744 20.20 9.14 -34.91
C PRO A 744 20.66 10.36 -34.09
N PHE A 745 19.85 10.80 -33.12
CA PHE A 745 20.10 11.96 -32.28
C PHE A 745 20.49 11.55 -30.86
N SER A 746 21.37 12.31 -30.21
CA SER A 746 21.88 12.00 -28.88
C SER A 746 20.95 12.44 -27.75
N TYR A 747 20.76 11.59 -26.74
CA TYR A 747 20.01 11.91 -25.53
C TYR A 747 20.65 11.35 -24.25
N VAL A 748 20.19 11.86 -23.10
CA VAL A 748 20.62 11.41 -21.76
C VAL A 748 19.71 10.27 -21.29
N ALA A 749 20.26 9.06 -21.23
CA ALA A 749 19.52 7.87 -20.81
C ALA A 749 19.59 7.60 -19.29
N VAL A 750 18.59 6.85 -18.80
CA VAL A 750 18.48 6.34 -17.43
C VAL A 750 19.41 5.12 -17.28
N ALA A 751 20.70 5.39 -17.08
CA ALA A 751 21.75 4.37 -16.99
C ALA A 751 22.90 4.76 -16.04
N THR A 752 23.90 3.89 -15.94
CA THR A 752 25.14 4.12 -15.17
C THR A 752 26.38 4.16 -16.07
N GLY A 753 27.35 4.98 -15.68
CA GLY A 753 28.64 5.13 -16.38
C GLY A 753 28.49 5.62 -17.83
N SER A 754 29.31 5.05 -18.72
CA SER A 754 29.33 5.33 -20.17
C SER A 754 27.96 5.18 -20.84
N LYS A 755 27.15 4.19 -20.44
CA LYS A 755 25.83 3.87 -21.00
C LYS A 755 24.77 4.98 -20.83
N ARG A 756 25.07 6.06 -20.08
CA ARG A 756 24.21 7.26 -19.96
C ARG A 756 24.11 8.10 -21.23
N HIS A 757 25.07 7.98 -22.15
CA HIS A 757 24.88 8.46 -23.51
C HIS A 757 24.17 7.35 -24.30
N ASN A 758 23.06 7.71 -24.94
CA ASN A 758 22.36 6.85 -25.88
C ASN A 758 21.94 7.69 -27.08
N MET A 759 21.57 7.04 -28.19
CA MET A 759 21.06 7.71 -29.38
C MET A 759 19.76 7.03 -29.84
N ALA A 760 18.87 7.80 -30.43
CA ALA A 760 17.61 7.32 -30.97
C ALA A 760 17.25 8.04 -32.28
N LYS A 761 16.53 7.34 -33.16
CA LYS A 761 15.92 7.88 -34.38
C LYS A 761 14.46 8.24 -34.14
N VAL A 762 13.96 9.28 -34.80
CA VAL A 762 12.55 9.71 -34.74
C VAL A 762 11.96 9.61 -36.15
N TYR A 763 10.85 8.90 -36.28
CA TYR A 763 10.07 8.76 -37.50
C TYR A 763 8.65 9.25 -37.23
N ALA A 764 8.04 9.94 -38.20
CA ALA A 764 6.72 10.55 -38.03
C ALA A 764 5.94 10.47 -39.34
N GLY A 765 4.67 10.06 -39.26
CA GLY A 765 3.79 9.75 -40.39
C GLY A 765 2.43 9.25 -39.89
N PHE A 766 1.82 8.31 -40.60
CA PHE A 766 0.51 7.74 -40.25
C PHE A 766 0.59 6.22 -40.06
N TYR A 767 -0.34 5.66 -39.28
CA TYR A 767 -0.43 4.22 -39.09
C TYR A 767 -0.89 3.49 -40.36
N ASP A 768 -0.30 2.32 -40.63
CA ASP A 768 -0.69 1.41 -41.71
C ASP A 768 -1.18 0.05 -41.17
N TYR A 769 -2.43 -0.27 -41.49
CA TYR A 769 -3.06 -1.56 -41.20
C TYR A 769 -2.46 -2.70 -42.04
N GLY A 770 -1.90 -2.39 -43.21
CA GLY A 770 -1.29 -3.34 -44.15
C GLY A 770 -2.30 -4.06 -45.05
N ALA A 771 -1.83 -4.49 -46.23
CA ALA A 771 -2.66 -5.07 -47.29
C ALA A 771 -3.41 -6.37 -46.90
N ASN A 772 -2.92 -7.10 -45.90
CA ASN A 772 -3.53 -8.34 -45.40
C ASN A 772 -4.32 -8.13 -44.08
N SER A 773 -4.74 -6.90 -43.77
CA SER A 773 -5.44 -6.61 -42.50
C SER A 773 -6.79 -7.33 -42.39
N ILE A 774 -7.13 -7.73 -41.16
CA ILE A 774 -8.46 -8.25 -40.80
C ILE A 774 -9.52 -7.12 -40.83
N ILE A 775 -9.09 -5.85 -40.87
CA ILE A 775 -9.95 -4.66 -40.89
C ILE A 775 -10.25 -4.26 -42.35
N PRO A 776 -11.51 -4.29 -42.81
CA PRO A 776 -11.90 -3.84 -44.16
C PRO A 776 -11.48 -2.40 -44.44
N GLU A 777 -11.05 -2.11 -45.68
CA GLU A 777 -10.54 -0.81 -46.10
C GLU A 777 -11.49 0.36 -45.77
N GLU A 778 -12.81 0.16 -45.92
CA GLU A 778 -13.87 1.10 -45.52
C GLU A 778 -13.76 1.62 -44.07
N LYS A 779 -13.08 0.87 -43.20
CA LYS A 779 -12.94 1.13 -41.76
C LYS A 779 -11.52 1.51 -41.35
N GLN A 780 -10.56 1.50 -42.28
CA GLN A 780 -9.17 1.84 -42.01
C GLN A 780 -9.05 3.35 -41.80
N GLN A 781 -9.04 3.76 -40.53
CA GLN A 781 -8.98 5.16 -40.15
C GLN A 781 -7.54 5.68 -40.21
N ARG A 782 -7.30 6.79 -40.92
CA ARG A 782 -6.02 7.52 -40.86
C ARG A 782 -5.82 8.03 -39.42
N VAL A 783 -4.75 7.58 -38.77
CA VAL A 783 -4.37 7.95 -37.40
C VAL A 783 -2.91 8.40 -37.38
N PRO A 784 -2.57 9.53 -36.75
CA PRO A 784 -1.20 10.05 -36.73
C PRO A 784 -0.29 9.24 -35.81
N MET A 785 0.95 9.01 -36.24
CA MET A 785 1.90 8.09 -35.59
C MET A 785 3.32 8.67 -35.54
N MET A 786 3.98 8.54 -34.38
CA MET A 786 5.41 8.79 -34.20
C MET A 786 6.10 7.54 -33.65
N ILE A 787 7.25 7.18 -34.20
CA ILE A 787 8.07 6.04 -33.76
C ILE A 787 9.43 6.58 -33.28
N VAL A 788 9.84 6.20 -32.07
CA VAL A 788 11.17 6.51 -31.51
C VAL A 788 11.95 5.20 -31.34
N VAL A 789 13.02 5.04 -32.12
CA VAL A 789 13.85 3.82 -32.11
C VAL A 789 15.17 4.10 -31.41
N LYS A 790 15.39 3.53 -30.21
CA LYS A 790 16.70 3.62 -29.55
C LYS A 790 17.70 2.73 -30.30
N CYS A 791 18.78 3.30 -30.80
CA CYS A 791 19.77 2.58 -31.62
C CYS A 791 21.09 2.27 -30.88
N GLY A 792 21.38 2.95 -29.77
CA GLY A 792 22.70 2.91 -29.15
C GLY A 792 23.65 3.94 -29.78
N THR A 793 24.76 4.23 -29.12
CA THR A 793 25.86 4.96 -29.77
C THR A 793 26.53 4.06 -30.82
N PRO A 794 27.30 4.59 -31.79
CA PRO A 794 28.03 3.78 -32.77
C PRO A 794 29.01 2.76 -32.16
N ALA A 795 29.41 2.95 -30.89
CA ALA A 795 30.25 2.00 -30.14
C ALA A 795 29.44 0.88 -29.45
N GLU A 796 28.11 0.99 -29.36
CA GLU A 796 27.22 -0.07 -28.87
C GLU A 796 26.65 -0.94 -30.00
N ALA A 797 26.78 -0.53 -31.27
CA ALA A 797 26.22 -1.23 -32.43
C ALA A 797 26.72 -2.68 -32.61
N THR A 798 27.88 -3.03 -32.05
CA THR A 798 28.44 -4.40 -32.07
C THR A 798 28.14 -5.21 -30.79
N GLN A 799 27.37 -4.66 -29.85
CA GLN A 799 26.97 -5.33 -28.62
C GLN A 799 25.68 -6.13 -28.81
N SER A 800 25.41 -7.10 -27.93
CA SER A 800 24.26 -8.00 -28.06
C SER A 800 22.87 -7.36 -27.85
N LYS A 801 22.82 -6.13 -27.32
CA LYS A 801 21.59 -5.35 -27.08
C LYS A 801 21.83 -3.84 -27.30
N PRO A 802 22.02 -3.35 -28.54
CA PRO A 802 22.30 -1.94 -28.81
C PRO A 802 21.13 -1.06 -28.38
N GLY A 803 21.39 0.05 -27.66
CA GLY A 803 20.38 1.06 -27.33
C GLY A 803 19.34 0.70 -26.26
N ASN A 804 19.23 -0.57 -25.86
CA ASN A 804 18.36 -1.02 -24.76
C ASN A 804 18.71 -0.31 -23.44
N ARG A 805 17.68 0.24 -22.77
CA ARG A 805 17.78 0.87 -21.44
C ARG A 805 16.55 0.60 -20.54
N GLY A 806 15.56 -0.18 -21.01
CA GLY A 806 14.35 -0.57 -20.29
C GLY A 806 13.12 0.30 -20.57
N LYS A 807 11.93 -0.23 -20.28
CA LYS A 807 10.63 0.46 -20.42
C LYS A 807 10.59 1.79 -19.66
N ARG A 808 11.15 1.83 -18.45
CA ARG A 808 11.31 3.06 -17.65
C ARG A 808 12.06 4.18 -18.39
N ASP A 809 13.13 3.87 -19.12
CA ASP A 809 13.85 4.86 -19.94
C ASP A 809 12.98 5.33 -21.12
N SER A 810 12.20 4.42 -21.74
CA SER A 810 11.23 4.79 -22.79
C SER A 810 10.16 5.76 -22.28
N GLN A 811 9.62 5.53 -21.09
CA GLN A 811 8.67 6.45 -20.45
C GLN A 811 9.32 7.80 -20.10
N ILE A 812 10.57 7.79 -19.59
CA ILE A 812 11.31 9.02 -19.26
C ILE A 812 11.59 9.89 -20.49
N ILE A 813 11.84 9.32 -21.68
CA ILE A 813 11.98 10.10 -22.93
C ILE A 813 10.73 10.96 -23.14
N LEU A 814 9.53 10.37 -23.07
CA LEU A 814 8.28 11.11 -23.26
C LEU A 814 7.97 12.08 -22.12
N MET A 815 8.21 11.68 -20.86
CA MET A 815 7.96 12.54 -19.69
C MET A 815 8.90 13.77 -19.65
N SER A 816 10.19 13.59 -19.97
CA SER A 816 11.16 14.70 -20.00
C SER A 816 10.92 15.63 -21.19
N PHE A 817 10.56 15.08 -22.36
CA PHE A 817 10.10 15.86 -23.51
C PHE A 817 8.92 16.76 -23.14
N LEU A 818 7.84 16.20 -22.57
CA LEU A 818 6.65 16.96 -22.17
C LEU A 818 6.96 18.02 -21.10
N GLN A 819 7.82 17.71 -20.11
CA GLN A 819 8.31 18.70 -19.15
C GLN A 819 8.99 19.87 -19.86
N LYS A 820 9.97 19.60 -20.73
CA LYS A 820 10.77 20.66 -21.38
C LYS A 820 9.93 21.57 -22.26
N VAL A 821 8.96 21.00 -22.98
CA VAL A 821 7.98 21.78 -23.76
C VAL A 821 7.12 22.67 -22.86
N MET A 822 6.59 22.13 -21.75
CA MET A 822 5.72 22.88 -20.83
C MET A 822 6.41 24.02 -20.06
N PHE A 823 7.75 23.97 -19.90
CA PHE A 823 8.52 24.94 -19.12
C PHE A 823 9.48 25.84 -19.94
N ASP A 824 9.53 25.68 -21.28
CA ASP A 824 10.58 26.24 -22.15
C ASP A 824 12.00 26.00 -21.57
N GLU A 825 12.28 24.75 -21.21
CA GLU A 825 13.62 24.33 -20.77
C GLU A 825 14.51 23.95 -21.96
N ARG A 826 15.81 23.80 -21.69
CA ARG A 826 16.75 23.31 -22.72
C ARG A 826 16.43 21.85 -23.04
N MET A 827 16.32 21.56 -24.33
CA MET A 827 16.03 20.24 -24.89
C MET A 827 17.25 19.66 -25.62
N THR A 828 17.23 18.34 -25.83
CA THR A 828 18.17 17.63 -26.72
C THR A 828 17.73 17.75 -28.18
N GLU A 829 18.62 17.43 -29.11
CA GLU A 829 18.28 17.27 -30.54
C GLU A 829 17.17 16.23 -30.75
N LEU A 830 17.19 15.12 -30.00
CA LEU A 830 16.15 14.08 -30.06
C LEU A 830 14.76 14.67 -29.73
N GLU A 831 14.68 15.43 -28.64
CA GLU A 831 13.46 16.07 -28.19
C GLU A 831 12.99 17.18 -29.15
N PHE A 832 13.93 17.85 -29.83
CA PHE A 832 13.61 18.83 -30.86
C PHE A 832 12.96 18.16 -32.09
N GLU A 833 13.48 17.04 -32.57
CA GLU A 833 12.82 16.31 -33.68
C GLU A 833 11.51 15.61 -33.25
N MET A 834 11.36 15.21 -31.98
CA MET A 834 10.06 14.79 -31.45
C MET A 834 9.02 15.92 -31.45
N PHE A 835 9.44 17.16 -31.18
CA PHE A 835 8.56 18.34 -31.29
C PHE A 835 8.13 18.55 -32.74
N ASN A 836 9.11 18.58 -33.66
CA ASN A 836 8.87 18.80 -35.08
C ASN A 836 7.99 17.69 -35.67
N GLY A 837 8.29 16.42 -35.40
CA GLY A 837 7.52 15.28 -35.88
C GLY A 837 6.06 15.32 -35.44
N LEU A 838 5.78 15.60 -34.16
CA LEU A 838 4.40 15.74 -33.68
C LEU A 838 3.68 16.94 -34.32
N TRP A 839 4.34 18.10 -34.44
CA TRP A 839 3.75 19.28 -35.09
C TRP A 839 3.42 18.99 -36.57
N LEU A 840 4.37 18.45 -37.32
CA LEU A 840 4.28 18.23 -38.77
C LEU A 840 3.24 17.17 -39.17
N VAL A 841 2.98 16.15 -38.32
CA VAL A 841 1.91 15.16 -38.56
C VAL A 841 0.53 15.68 -38.12
N THR A 842 0.45 16.39 -36.99
CA THR A 842 -0.84 16.65 -36.32
C THR A 842 -1.36 18.08 -36.45
N GLY A 843 -0.53 19.02 -36.90
CA GLY A 843 -0.86 20.45 -36.96
C GLY A 843 -1.02 21.13 -35.60
N ILE A 844 -0.59 20.48 -34.51
CA ILE A 844 -0.82 20.91 -33.13
C ILE A 844 0.48 20.86 -32.30
N PRO A 845 0.79 21.89 -31.49
CA PRO A 845 1.95 21.85 -30.59
C PRO A 845 1.83 20.78 -29.50
N PRO A 846 2.92 20.09 -29.13
CA PRO A 846 2.93 19.08 -28.07
C PRO A 846 2.42 19.52 -26.68
N ASP A 847 2.32 20.83 -26.39
CA ASP A 847 1.67 21.32 -25.16
C ASP A 847 0.15 21.10 -25.14
N PHE A 848 -0.55 20.97 -26.27
CA PHE A 848 -2.02 20.81 -26.27
C PHE A 848 -2.49 19.43 -25.78
N TYR A 849 -1.59 18.47 -25.59
CA TYR A 849 -1.92 17.15 -25.07
C TYR A 849 -2.15 17.17 -23.56
N GLU A 850 -3.31 16.68 -23.13
CA GLU A 850 -3.76 16.72 -21.73
C GLU A 850 -3.64 15.37 -21.02
N VAL A 851 -3.72 14.26 -21.77
CA VAL A 851 -3.74 12.89 -21.24
C VAL A 851 -2.85 11.95 -22.05
N LEU A 852 -2.27 10.98 -21.35
CA LEU A 852 -1.40 9.93 -21.87
C LEU A 852 -1.99 8.56 -21.52
N LEU A 853 -2.42 7.80 -22.51
CA LEU A 853 -2.70 6.37 -22.38
C LEU A 853 -1.38 5.60 -22.53
N CYS A 854 -1.10 4.69 -21.60
CA CYS A 854 -0.02 3.71 -21.65
C CYS A 854 -0.60 2.33 -21.96
N VAL A 855 -0.06 1.67 -22.99
CA VAL A 855 -0.46 0.30 -23.41
C VAL A 855 0.81 -0.54 -23.61
N ASP A 856 0.80 -1.79 -23.11
CA ASP A 856 1.88 -2.75 -23.41
C ASP A 856 1.62 -3.39 -24.78
N ALA A 857 2.68 -3.71 -25.54
CA ALA A 857 2.60 -4.07 -26.97
C ALA A 857 1.96 -5.44 -27.29
N ASP A 858 1.36 -6.09 -26.29
CA ASP A 858 0.64 -7.36 -26.34
C ASP A 858 -0.83 -7.24 -25.88
N THR A 859 -1.33 -6.02 -25.72
CA THR A 859 -2.63 -5.71 -25.07
C THR A 859 -3.59 -5.00 -26.02
N LYS A 860 -4.69 -5.68 -26.37
CA LYS A 860 -5.73 -5.13 -27.27
C LYS A 860 -6.78 -4.34 -26.49
N VAL A 861 -7.07 -3.12 -26.95
CA VAL A 861 -8.07 -2.21 -26.35
C VAL A 861 -9.47 -2.50 -26.92
N PHE A 862 -10.52 -2.44 -26.08
CA PHE A 862 -11.91 -2.55 -26.55
C PHE A 862 -12.42 -1.18 -27.05
N PRO A 863 -13.16 -1.08 -28.18
CA PRO A 863 -13.23 0.15 -28.98
C PRO A 863 -13.62 1.46 -28.27
N ASP A 864 -14.59 1.46 -27.35
CA ASP A 864 -15.04 2.69 -26.67
C ASP A 864 -14.30 2.98 -25.36
N SER A 865 -13.32 2.15 -24.99
CA SER A 865 -12.62 2.26 -23.70
C SER A 865 -11.82 3.55 -23.56
N LEU A 866 -11.23 4.04 -24.66
CA LEU A 866 -10.55 5.33 -24.70
C LEU A 866 -11.52 6.47 -24.33
N THR A 867 -12.74 6.44 -24.86
CA THR A 867 -13.79 7.41 -24.55
C THR A 867 -14.25 7.34 -23.09
N HIS A 868 -14.35 6.14 -22.48
CA HIS A 868 -14.62 6.00 -21.03
C HIS A 868 -13.49 6.59 -20.17
N MET A 869 -12.23 6.35 -20.53
CA MET A 869 -11.06 6.87 -19.78
C MET A 869 -10.96 8.39 -19.88
N ILE A 870 -11.12 8.98 -21.08
CA ILE A 870 -11.08 10.44 -21.25
C ILE A 870 -12.29 11.10 -20.58
N SER A 871 -13.48 10.50 -20.65
CA SER A 871 -14.68 10.95 -19.91
C SER A 871 -14.40 11.11 -18.41
N ALA A 872 -13.76 10.12 -17.79
CA ALA A 872 -13.40 10.19 -16.37
C ALA A 872 -12.40 11.33 -16.07
N MET A 873 -11.40 11.53 -16.92
CA MET A 873 -10.41 12.62 -16.80
C MET A 873 -11.00 14.02 -17.01
N VAL A 874 -11.91 14.20 -17.98
CA VAL A 874 -12.52 15.50 -18.29
C VAL A 874 -13.58 15.91 -17.25
N LYS A 875 -14.25 14.93 -16.62
CA LYS A 875 -15.26 15.18 -15.58
C LYS A 875 -14.70 15.59 -14.22
N ASP A 876 -13.62 14.94 -13.78
CA ASP A 876 -13.02 15.19 -12.46
C ASP A 876 -11.57 15.66 -12.62
N PRO A 877 -11.29 16.98 -12.51
CA PRO A 877 -9.95 17.53 -12.73
C PRO A 877 -8.96 17.17 -11.61
N ASP A 878 -9.39 16.55 -10.50
CA ASP A 878 -8.48 16.04 -9.46
C ASP A 878 -7.88 14.67 -9.81
N VAL A 879 -8.53 13.89 -10.70
CA VAL A 879 -8.01 12.59 -11.15
C VAL A 879 -6.68 12.80 -11.88
N MET A 880 -5.60 12.21 -11.38
CA MET A 880 -4.25 12.30 -11.96
C MET A 880 -3.85 11.05 -12.74
N GLY A 881 -4.45 9.92 -12.43
CA GLY A 881 -4.22 8.65 -13.12
C GLY A 881 -5.41 7.70 -12.93
N LEU A 882 -5.62 6.80 -13.89
CA LEU A 882 -6.63 5.76 -13.80
C LEU A 882 -6.24 4.49 -14.57
N CYS A 883 -6.92 3.38 -14.30
CA CYS A 883 -6.76 2.15 -15.09
C CYS A 883 -8.12 1.52 -15.43
N GLY A 884 -8.15 0.77 -16.53
CA GLY A 884 -9.31 -0.03 -16.93
C GLY A 884 -9.28 -1.46 -16.38
N GLU A 885 -10.27 -2.26 -16.78
CA GLU A 885 -10.31 -3.70 -16.52
C GLU A 885 -9.43 -4.46 -17.53
N THR A 886 -8.52 -5.29 -17.03
CA THR A 886 -7.69 -6.16 -17.87
C THR A 886 -8.23 -7.59 -17.88
N LYS A 887 -8.76 -8.05 -19.02
CA LYS A 887 -9.23 -9.42 -19.23
C LYS A 887 -8.15 -10.31 -19.84
N ILE A 888 -8.24 -11.61 -19.56
CA ILE A 888 -7.41 -12.65 -20.19
C ILE A 888 -8.08 -13.07 -21.51
N ALA A 889 -7.31 -13.13 -22.59
CA ALA A 889 -7.77 -13.64 -23.88
C ALA A 889 -7.66 -15.17 -23.97
N ASN A 890 -6.52 -15.74 -23.57
CA ASN A 890 -6.19 -17.16 -23.63
C ASN A 890 -6.69 -17.96 -22.40
N LYS A 891 -7.99 -17.84 -22.07
CA LYS A 891 -8.57 -18.33 -20.80
C LYS A 891 -8.47 -19.85 -20.58
N THR A 892 -8.34 -20.64 -21.65
CA THR A 892 -8.47 -22.12 -21.63
C THR A 892 -7.27 -22.88 -22.18
N ASP A 893 -6.28 -22.18 -22.73
CA ASP A 893 -5.16 -22.74 -23.50
C ASP A 893 -4.25 -23.67 -22.68
N SER A 894 -4.14 -23.44 -21.36
CA SER A 894 -3.47 -24.37 -20.45
C SER A 894 -4.00 -24.25 -19.02
N TRP A 895 -3.73 -25.25 -18.18
CA TRP A 895 -4.04 -25.17 -16.74
C TRP A 895 -3.40 -23.94 -16.06
N VAL A 896 -2.29 -23.43 -16.60
CA VAL A 896 -1.57 -22.25 -16.11
C VAL A 896 -2.33 -20.96 -16.43
N THR A 897 -3.05 -20.90 -17.56
CA THR A 897 -3.93 -19.76 -17.88
C THR A 897 -5.22 -19.84 -17.08
N MET A 898 -5.80 -21.04 -16.94
CA MET A 898 -7.03 -21.30 -16.19
C MET A 898 -6.96 -20.82 -14.72
N ILE A 899 -5.85 -21.05 -14.01
CA ILE A 899 -5.69 -20.60 -12.61
C ILE A 899 -5.57 -19.07 -12.45
N GLN A 900 -5.36 -18.32 -13.54
CA GLN A 900 -5.20 -16.85 -13.51
C GLN A 900 -6.51 -16.10 -13.73
N VAL A 901 -7.53 -16.70 -14.36
CA VAL A 901 -8.78 -16.03 -14.75
C VAL A 901 -9.47 -15.34 -13.57
N PHE A 902 -9.53 -16.02 -12.42
CA PHE A 902 -10.16 -15.48 -11.22
C PHE A 902 -9.30 -14.44 -10.48
N GLU A 903 -7.97 -14.58 -10.54
CA GLU A 903 -7.02 -13.67 -9.90
C GLU A 903 -7.02 -12.28 -10.58
N TYR A 904 -7.08 -12.26 -11.92
CA TYR A 904 -7.34 -11.04 -12.68
C TYR A 904 -8.72 -10.44 -12.38
N PHE A 905 -9.77 -11.27 -12.23
CA PHE A 905 -11.11 -10.76 -11.91
C PHE A 905 -11.18 -10.10 -10.52
N VAL A 906 -10.68 -10.77 -9.48
CA VAL A 906 -10.70 -10.29 -8.08
C VAL A 906 -9.81 -9.05 -7.87
N SER A 907 -8.62 -9.02 -8.47
CA SER A 907 -7.72 -7.87 -8.34
C SER A 907 -8.32 -6.57 -8.89
N HIS A 908 -9.19 -6.65 -9.91
CA HIS A 908 -9.95 -5.50 -10.41
C HIS A 908 -11.22 -5.26 -9.58
N HIS A 909 -12.12 -6.24 -9.50
CA HIS A 909 -13.47 -6.04 -8.96
C HIS A 909 -13.56 -5.95 -7.44
N GLN A 910 -12.57 -6.46 -6.69
CA GLN A 910 -12.51 -6.35 -5.23
C GLN A 910 -11.43 -5.35 -4.79
N ALA A 911 -10.17 -5.57 -5.17
CA ALA A 911 -9.06 -4.75 -4.65
C ALA A 911 -9.07 -3.32 -5.21
N LYS A 912 -8.87 -3.14 -6.53
CA LYS A 912 -8.89 -1.79 -7.15
C LYS A 912 -10.22 -1.05 -6.93
N SER A 913 -11.35 -1.77 -6.99
CA SER A 913 -12.67 -1.19 -6.67
C SER A 913 -12.74 -0.61 -5.26
N PHE A 914 -12.18 -1.31 -4.25
CA PHE A 914 -12.09 -0.80 -2.88
C PHE A 914 -11.17 0.42 -2.79
N GLU A 915 -9.95 0.35 -3.33
CA GLU A 915 -8.99 1.48 -3.31
C GLU A 915 -9.55 2.74 -3.99
N SER A 916 -10.30 2.54 -5.09
CA SER A 916 -10.90 3.62 -5.88
C SER A 916 -12.05 4.35 -5.17
N VAL A 917 -12.64 3.79 -4.09
CA VAL A 917 -13.58 4.54 -3.24
C VAL A 917 -12.88 5.70 -2.53
N PHE A 918 -11.65 5.47 -2.07
CA PHE A 918 -10.82 6.47 -1.41
C PHE A 918 -10.05 7.36 -2.40
N GLY A 919 -10.23 7.14 -3.71
CA GLY A 919 -9.45 7.80 -4.76
C GLY A 919 -7.95 7.49 -4.68
N GLY A 920 -7.58 6.34 -4.12
CA GLY A 920 -6.20 5.99 -3.75
C GLY A 920 -5.75 4.65 -4.30
N VAL A 921 -6.07 4.34 -5.56
CA VAL A 921 -5.56 3.12 -6.24
C VAL A 921 -4.04 3.09 -6.16
N THR A 922 -3.46 2.03 -5.59
CA THR A 922 -2.03 1.96 -5.26
C THR A 922 -1.15 1.52 -6.44
N CYS A 923 -1.77 0.96 -7.47
CA CYS A 923 -1.10 0.30 -8.59
C CYS A 923 -1.89 0.46 -9.89
N LEU A 924 -1.52 1.44 -10.72
CA LEU A 924 -1.98 1.53 -12.11
C LEU A 924 -1.10 0.60 -12.99
N PRO A 925 -1.67 -0.39 -13.70
CA PRO A 925 -0.87 -1.30 -14.53
C PRO A 925 -0.38 -0.61 -15.80
N GLY A 926 0.88 -0.85 -16.18
CA GLY A 926 1.44 -0.29 -17.42
C GLY A 926 0.80 -0.79 -18.71
N CYS A 927 0.07 -1.92 -18.66
CA CYS A 927 -0.58 -2.49 -19.84
C CYS A 927 -1.86 -1.75 -20.27
N PHE A 928 -2.55 -1.07 -19.35
CA PHE A 928 -3.76 -0.30 -19.66
C PHE A 928 -4.09 0.72 -18.56
N SER A 929 -3.33 1.82 -18.55
CA SER A 929 -3.52 2.96 -17.64
C SER A 929 -3.48 4.28 -18.39
N MET A 930 -4.16 5.29 -17.86
CA MET A 930 -4.13 6.66 -18.40
C MET A 930 -3.69 7.63 -17.31
N TYR A 931 -2.71 8.46 -17.64
CA TYR A 931 -2.14 9.48 -16.78
C TYR A 931 -2.48 10.87 -17.31
N ARG A 932 -2.67 11.85 -16.43
CA ARG A 932 -2.88 13.24 -16.83
C ARG A 932 -1.53 13.96 -16.99
N ILE A 933 -1.29 14.56 -18.16
CA ILE A 933 -0.09 15.35 -18.45
C ILE A 933 -0.15 16.65 -17.65
N LYS A 934 -1.26 17.39 -17.76
CA LYS A 934 -1.50 18.67 -17.06
C LYS A 934 -2.96 18.85 -16.65
N ALA A 935 -3.21 19.60 -15.58
CA ALA A 935 -4.54 19.86 -15.03
C ALA A 935 -4.84 21.36 -14.89
N PRO A 936 -6.09 21.81 -15.12
CA PRO A 936 -6.48 23.19 -14.85
C PRO A 936 -6.50 23.46 -13.32
N LYS A 937 -6.16 24.68 -12.91
CA LYS A 937 -6.12 25.06 -11.48
C LYS A 937 -6.61 26.49 -11.23
N GLY A 938 -7.89 26.61 -10.89
CA GLY A 938 -8.55 27.87 -10.50
C GLY A 938 -9.29 28.56 -11.65
N GLY A 939 -9.84 29.75 -11.37
CA GLY A 939 -10.61 30.57 -12.32
C GLY A 939 -9.76 31.53 -13.18
N GLN A 940 -8.47 31.23 -13.33
CA GLN A 940 -7.57 31.85 -14.31
C GLN A 940 -7.00 30.71 -15.15
N ASN A 941 -6.66 30.96 -16.42
CA ASN A 941 -6.27 29.93 -17.41
C ASN A 941 -4.87 29.34 -17.13
N TYR A 942 -4.71 28.74 -15.95
CA TYR A 942 -3.44 28.26 -15.40
C TYR A 942 -3.46 26.74 -15.28
N TRP A 943 -2.57 26.11 -16.03
CA TRP A 943 -2.41 24.67 -16.07
C TRP A 943 -1.18 24.25 -15.27
N VAL A 944 -1.33 23.19 -14.48
CA VAL A 944 -0.25 22.63 -13.66
C VAL A 944 0.16 21.27 -14.23
N PRO A 945 1.44 21.05 -14.55
CA PRO A 945 1.94 19.74 -14.95
C PRO A 945 1.81 18.74 -13.79
N ILE A 946 1.31 17.55 -14.13
CA ILE A 946 1.04 16.46 -13.19
C ILE A 946 2.02 15.31 -13.46
N LEU A 947 1.91 14.63 -14.61
CA LEU A 947 2.92 13.65 -15.03
C LEU A 947 4.24 14.34 -15.46
N ALA A 948 4.14 15.47 -16.17
CA ALA A 948 5.27 16.27 -16.63
C ALA A 948 5.89 17.18 -15.52
N ASN A 949 5.67 16.84 -14.25
CA ASN A 949 6.15 17.62 -13.13
C ASN A 949 7.65 17.34 -12.85
N PRO A 950 8.51 18.35 -12.66
CA PRO A 950 9.95 18.13 -12.49
C PRO A 950 10.32 17.26 -11.28
N ASP A 951 9.55 17.30 -10.19
CA ASP A 951 9.81 16.46 -9.00
C ASP A 951 9.53 14.97 -9.32
N VAL A 952 8.48 14.71 -10.13
CA VAL A 952 8.14 13.37 -10.61
C VAL A 952 9.20 12.88 -11.59
N VAL A 953 9.65 13.71 -12.52
CA VAL A 953 10.67 13.32 -13.51
C VAL A 953 12.06 13.14 -12.87
N GLU A 954 12.50 14.03 -11.96
CA GLU A 954 13.81 13.91 -11.29
C GLU A 954 13.86 12.61 -10.47
N HIS A 955 12.84 12.32 -9.65
CA HIS A 955 12.76 11.05 -8.91
C HIS A 955 12.59 9.82 -9.81
N TYR A 956 11.71 9.86 -10.82
CA TYR A 956 11.53 8.75 -11.75
C TYR A 956 12.77 8.50 -12.64
N SER A 957 13.70 9.46 -12.72
CA SER A 957 15.00 9.33 -13.38
C SER A 957 16.17 8.85 -12.49
N GLU A 958 15.94 8.49 -11.21
CA GLU A 958 17.05 8.11 -10.31
C GLU A 958 17.90 6.94 -10.85
N ASN A 959 19.20 7.19 -11.03
CA ASN A 959 20.17 6.25 -11.61
C ASN A 959 21.03 5.50 -10.58
N VAL A 960 20.93 5.86 -9.30
CA VAL A 960 21.79 5.33 -8.22
C VAL A 960 21.05 4.24 -7.46
N VAL A 961 21.20 3.01 -7.95
CA VAL A 961 20.40 1.85 -7.55
C VAL A 961 21.23 0.90 -6.67
N ASP A 962 21.72 1.39 -5.54
CA ASP A 962 22.72 0.67 -4.71
C ASP A 962 22.13 -0.52 -3.94
N THR A 963 21.00 -0.32 -3.25
CA THR A 963 20.36 -1.31 -2.36
C THR A 963 19.44 -2.29 -3.10
N LEU A 964 19.17 -3.44 -2.50
CA LEU A 964 18.21 -4.42 -3.01
C LEU A 964 16.79 -3.86 -3.07
N HIS A 965 16.39 -3.02 -2.11
CA HIS A 965 15.10 -2.32 -2.14
C HIS A 965 14.99 -1.46 -3.42
N LYS A 966 15.99 -0.58 -3.68
CA LYS A 966 15.93 0.28 -4.87
C LYS A 966 15.94 -0.52 -6.17
N LYS A 967 16.63 -1.67 -6.23
CA LYS A 967 16.63 -2.53 -7.43
C LYS A 967 15.25 -3.14 -7.69
N ASN A 968 14.61 -3.72 -6.68
CA ASN A 968 13.26 -4.29 -6.84
C ASN A 968 12.19 -3.21 -7.14
N LEU A 969 12.35 -2.00 -6.60
CA LEU A 969 11.43 -0.88 -6.86
C LEU A 969 11.62 -0.27 -8.26
N LEU A 970 12.87 0.01 -8.67
CA LEU A 970 13.18 0.81 -9.87
C LEU A 970 13.43 0.00 -11.16
N LEU A 971 13.54 -1.33 -11.09
CA LEU A 971 13.88 -2.20 -12.23
C LEU A 971 12.88 -3.34 -12.51
N LEU A 972 11.96 -3.65 -11.59
CA LEU A 972 11.00 -4.76 -11.71
C LEU A 972 9.53 -4.31 -11.57
N GLY A 973 9.27 -3.02 -11.45
CA GLY A 973 8.03 -2.47 -10.90
C GLY A 973 7.80 -0.99 -11.17
N GLU A 974 8.38 -0.47 -12.25
CA GLU A 974 8.44 0.95 -12.57
C GLU A 974 7.05 1.61 -12.66
N ASP A 975 6.05 0.94 -13.26
CA ASP A 975 4.67 1.43 -13.34
C ASP A 975 4.01 1.60 -11.94
N ARG A 976 4.38 0.75 -10.97
CA ARG A 976 3.94 0.89 -9.56
C ARG A 976 4.69 2.00 -8.84
N TYR A 977 5.99 2.10 -9.05
CA TYR A 977 6.79 3.19 -8.48
C TYR A 977 6.29 4.55 -8.98
N LEU A 978 5.92 4.68 -10.26
CA LEU A 978 5.27 5.87 -10.81
C LEU A 978 3.92 6.16 -10.11
N SER A 979 3.08 5.14 -9.91
CA SER A 979 1.81 5.26 -9.17
C SER A 979 2.03 5.81 -7.75
N THR A 980 2.96 5.22 -7.00
CA THR A 980 3.37 5.65 -5.65
C THR A 980 3.97 7.05 -5.62
N LEU A 981 4.83 7.38 -6.58
CA LEU A 981 5.47 8.70 -6.69
C LEU A 981 4.42 9.79 -6.94
N MET A 982 3.43 9.52 -7.79
CA MET A 982 2.31 10.45 -8.02
C MET A 982 1.42 10.63 -6.79
N LEU A 983 1.11 9.57 -6.04
CA LEU A 983 0.40 9.66 -4.75
C LEU A 983 1.20 10.49 -3.73
N ARG A 984 2.53 10.31 -3.67
CA ARG A 984 3.44 11.03 -2.75
C ARG A 984 3.59 12.51 -3.11
N THR A 985 3.68 12.86 -4.39
CA THR A 985 3.82 14.26 -4.84
C THR A 985 2.48 15.02 -4.81
N PHE A 986 1.36 14.32 -5.03
CA PHE A 986 0.02 14.93 -5.07
C PHE A 986 -1.01 14.21 -4.18
N PRO A 987 -0.83 14.16 -2.84
CA PRO A 987 -1.73 13.41 -1.93
C PRO A 987 -3.17 13.94 -1.88
N LYS A 988 -3.47 15.09 -2.48
CA LYS A 988 -4.83 15.66 -2.63
C LYS A 988 -5.50 15.33 -3.96
N ARG A 989 -4.83 14.59 -4.85
CA ARG A 989 -5.33 14.17 -6.17
C ARG A 989 -5.70 12.68 -6.15
N LYS A 990 -6.53 12.26 -7.10
CA LYS A 990 -7.15 10.93 -7.11
C LYS A 990 -6.48 10.00 -8.11
N GLN A 991 -6.27 8.74 -7.73
CA GLN A 991 -6.06 7.61 -8.66
C GLN A 991 -7.24 6.66 -8.57
N ILE A 992 -7.86 6.33 -9.72
CA ILE A 992 -9.15 5.61 -9.76
C ILE A 992 -9.14 4.40 -10.71
N PHE A 993 -10.13 3.53 -10.54
CA PHE A 993 -10.45 2.43 -11.43
C PHE A 993 -11.67 2.78 -12.30
N VAL A 994 -11.67 2.41 -13.58
CA VAL A 994 -12.79 2.66 -14.52
C VAL A 994 -13.22 1.33 -15.15
N PRO A 995 -14.15 0.58 -14.53
CA PRO A 995 -14.52 -0.77 -14.99
C PRO A 995 -15.22 -0.82 -16.35
N GLN A 996 -15.67 0.32 -16.90
CA GLN A 996 -16.27 0.37 -18.24
C GLN A 996 -15.24 0.37 -19.37
N ALA A 997 -14.00 0.77 -19.08
CA ALA A 997 -12.88 0.72 -20.01
C ALA A 997 -12.19 -0.64 -19.90
N VAL A 998 -12.12 -1.41 -20.98
CA VAL A 998 -11.67 -2.80 -20.97
C VAL A 998 -10.56 -3.03 -22.00
N CYS A 999 -9.56 -3.82 -21.64
CA CYS A 999 -8.60 -4.40 -22.57
C CYS A 999 -8.55 -5.94 -22.43
N LYS A 1000 -7.97 -6.63 -23.41
CA LYS A 1000 -7.59 -8.05 -23.31
C LYS A 1000 -6.11 -8.24 -23.59
N THR A 1001 -5.44 -9.04 -22.77
CA THR A 1001 -4.01 -9.39 -22.89
C THR A 1001 -3.83 -10.92 -22.88
N GLN A 1002 -2.65 -11.39 -23.26
CA GLN A 1002 -2.27 -12.81 -23.22
C GLN A 1002 -1.46 -13.09 -21.95
N VAL A 1003 -1.90 -14.05 -21.12
CA VAL A 1003 -1.18 -14.44 -19.90
C VAL A 1003 -0.23 -15.63 -20.17
N PRO A 1004 0.81 -15.85 -19.34
CA PRO A 1004 1.73 -16.96 -19.52
C PRO A 1004 1.04 -18.33 -19.57
N ASP A 1005 1.29 -19.08 -20.65
CA ASP A 1005 0.81 -20.44 -20.90
C ASP A 1005 1.61 -21.51 -20.13
N LYS A 1006 2.89 -21.20 -19.83
CA LYS A 1006 3.87 -22.11 -19.24
C LYS A 1006 4.22 -21.70 -17.82
N PHE A 1007 4.23 -22.66 -16.90
CA PHE A 1007 4.39 -22.42 -15.47
C PHE A 1007 5.73 -21.74 -15.09
N MET A 1008 6.83 -22.04 -15.80
CA MET A 1008 8.12 -21.37 -15.59
C MET A 1008 8.11 -19.89 -16.02
N VAL A 1009 7.34 -19.56 -17.06
CA VAL A 1009 7.14 -18.18 -17.51
C VAL A 1009 6.27 -17.41 -16.50
N LEU A 1010 5.21 -18.06 -15.97
CA LEU A 1010 4.41 -17.53 -14.87
C LEU A 1010 5.25 -17.27 -13.61
N LEU A 1011 6.07 -18.24 -13.17
CA LEU A 1011 7.00 -18.08 -12.05
C LEU A 1011 7.94 -16.86 -12.24
N SER A 1012 8.48 -16.68 -13.44
CA SER A 1012 9.38 -15.54 -13.73
C SER A 1012 8.65 -14.19 -13.73
N GLN A 1013 7.42 -14.12 -14.27
CA GLN A 1013 6.57 -12.93 -14.21
C GLN A 1013 6.18 -12.60 -12.76
N ARG A 1014 5.66 -13.59 -12.02
CA ARG A 1014 5.11 -13.40 -10.67
C ARG A 1014 6.19 -13.12 -9.63
N ARG A 1015 7.41 -13.63 -9.79
CA ARG A 1015 8.60 -13.15 -9.04
C ARG A 1015 8.77 -11.63 -9.14
N ARG A 1016 8.79 -11.08 -10.36
CA ARG A 1016 8.96 -9.63 -10.57
C ARG A 1016 7.82 -8.86 -9.90
N TRP A 1017 6.58 -9.31 -10.11
CA TRP A 1017 5.39 -8.67 -9.56
C TRP A 1017 5.32 -8.73 -8.03
N ILE A 1018 5.58 -9.87 -7.39
CA ILE A 1018 5.53 -10.01 -5.93
C ILE A 1018 6.66 -9.21 -5.28
N ASN A 1019 7.88 -9.27 -5.81
CA ASN A 1019 9.02 -8.51 -5.28
C ASN A 1019 8.80 -7.00 -5.41
N SER A 1020 8.29 -6.54 -6.56
CA SER A 1020 7.86 -5.14 -6.75
C SER A 1020 6.76 -4.76 -5.75
N THR A 1021 5.73 -5.59 -5.54
CA THR A 1021 4.62 -5.30 -4.62
C THR A 1021 5.13 -5.10 -3.19
N VAL A 1022 5.97 -6.01 -2.68
CA VAL A 1022 6.52 -5.90 -1.31
C VAL A 1022 7.29 -4.60 -1.12
N HIS A 1023 8.19 -4.25 -2.05
CA HIS A 1023 8.98 -3.02 -1.94
C HIS A 1023 8.16 -1.75 -2.17
N ASN A 1024 7.13 -1.78 -3.02
CA ASN A 1024 6.23 -0.64 -3.23
C ASN A 1024 5.31 -0.41 -2.03
N LEU A 1025 4.80 -1.48 -1.40
CA LEU A 1025 3.99 -1.40 -0.18
C LEU A 1025 4.80 -0.85 1.00
N MET A 1026 6.07 -1.26 1.15
CA MET A 1026 6.98 -0.68 2.16
C MET A 1026 7.07 0.85 2.04
N GLU A 1027 7.20 1.37 0.81
CA GLU A 1027 7.33 2.80 0.57
C GLU A 1027 5.98 3.54 0.68
N LEU A 1028 4.86 2.90 0.30
CA LEU A 1028 3.50 3.42 0.49
C LEU A 1028 3.10 3.55 1.97
N VAL A 1029 3.53 2.62 2.84
CA VAL A 1029 3.33 2.74 4.30
C VAL A 1029 4.00 4.00 4.87
N LEU A 1030 5.03 4.53 4.21
CA LEU A 1030 5.72 5.77 4.59
C LEU A 1030 5.08 7.04 3.98
N VAL A 1031 4.14 6.91 3.03
CA VAL A 1031 3.42 8.05 2.46
C VAL A 1031 2.38 8.57 3.47
N ARG A 1032 2.60 9.80 3.92
CA ARG A 1032 1.68 10.53 4.81
C ARG A 1032 0.55 11.15 3.97
N ASP A 1033 -0.56 11.48 4.63
CA ASP A 1033 -1.73 12.14 4.04
C ASP A 1033 -2.50 11.33 2.98
N LEU A 1034 -2.33 10.00 2.94
CA LEU A 1034 -3.25 9.09 2.23
C LEU A 1034 -4.66 9.21 2.81
N CYS A 1035 -5.68 9.25 1.94
CA CYS A 1035 -7.07 9.49 2.34
C CYS A 1035 -7.57 8.40 3.32
N GLY A 1036 -8.27 8.81 4.38
CA GLY A 1036 -8.83 7.91 5.37
C GLY A 1036 -10.03 8.52 6.07
N THR A 1037 -11.08 7.72 6.26
CA THR A 1037 -12.24 8.07 7.09
C THR A 1037 -11.99 7.68 8.54
N PHE A 1038 -12.79 8.26 9.46
CA PHE A 1038 -12.72 7.98 10.90
C PHE A 1038 -12.70 6.45 11.16
N CYS A 1039 -11.81 6.01 12.04
CA CYS A 1039 -11.47 4.61 12.35
C CYS A 1039 -10.77 3.76 11.25
N PHE A 1040 -10.72 4.17 9.97
CA PHE A 1040 -10.05 3.42 8.90
C PHE A 1040 -9.13 4.30 8.04
N SER A 1041 -7.85 4.36 8.40
CA SER A 1041 -6.80 4.97 7.55
C SER A 1041 -6.37 4.01 6.45
N MET A 1042 -6.31 4.48 5.19
CA MET A 1042 -5.78 3.69 4.08
C MET A 1042 -4.31 3.27 4.32
N GLN A 1043 -3.51 4.10 5.00
CA GLN A 1043 -2.15 3.76 5.42
C GLN A 1043 -2.11 2.52 6.34
N PHE A 1044 -3.11 2.36 7.21
CA PHE A 1044 -3.24 1.16 8.05
C PHE A 1044 -3.67 -0.06 7.24
N VAL A 1045 -4.58 0.10 6.26
CA VAL A 1045 -4.98 -1.00 5.37
C VAL A 1045 -3.79 -1.50 4.54
N ILE A 1046 -2.98 -0.59 3.98
CA ILE A 1046 -1.75 -0.90 3.25
C ILE A 1046 -0.72 -1.59 4.16
N PHE A 1047 -0.60 -1.19 5.43
CA PHE A 1047 0.25 -1.88 6.41
C PHE A 1047 -0.22 -3.32 6.68
N ILE A 1048 -1.53 -3.54 6.85
CA ILE A 1048 -2.10 -4.89 7.01
C ILE A 1048 -1.94 -5.73 5.73
N GLU A 1049 -1.98 -5.13 4.54
CA GLU A 1049 -1.68 -5.81 3.28
C GLU A 1049 -0.19 -6.16 3.13
N LEU A 1050 0.72 -5.29 3.58
CA LEU A 1050 2.16 -5.60 3.64
C LEU A 1050 2.42 -6.78 4.60
N VAL A 1051 1.91 -6.74 5.83
CA VAL A 1051 2.06 -7.85 6.78
C VAL A 1051 1.39 -9.12 6.23
N GLY A 1052 0.17 -9.00 5.68
CA GLY A 1052 -0.58 -10.11 5.11
C GLY A 1052 0.15 -10.80 3.96
N THR A 1053 0.64 -10.02 2.98
CA THR A 1053 1.38 -10.58 1.83
C THR A 1053 2.64 -11.33 2.25
N LEU A 1054 3.43 -10.78 3.18
CA LEU A 1054 4.62 -11.45 3.73
C LEU A 1054 4.29 -12.75 4.47
N VAL A 1055 3.13 -12.82 5.14
CA VAL A 1055 2.70 -13.98 5.95
C VAL A 1055 1.96 -15.05 5.12
N LEU A 1056 1.51 -14.77 3.89
CA LEU A 1056 0.74 -15.71 3.05
C LEU A 1056 1.29 -17.15 3.01
N PRO A 1057 2.60 -17.41 2.83
CA PRO A 1057 3.13 -18.78 2.83
C PRO A 1057 3.03 -19.49 4.19
N ALA A 1058 3.18 -18.75 5.28
CA ALA A 1058 2.99 -19.30 6.62
C ALA A 1058 1.51 -19.57 6.89
N ALA A 1059 0.62 -18.62 6.57
CA ALA A 1059 -0.82 -18.76 6.77
C ALA A 1059 -1.41 -19.98 6.04
N ILE A 1060 -1.02 -20.24 4.78
CA ILE A 1060 -1.50 -21.43 4.06
C ILE A 1060 -0.91 -22.74 4.59
N ALA A 1061 0.35 -22.76 5.03
CA ALA A 1061 0.95 -23.93 5.69
C ALA A 1061 0.27 -24.23 7.04
N PHE A 1062 -0.01 -23.20 7.84
CA PHE A 1062 -0.80 -23.29 9.07
C PHE A 1062 -2.23 -23.77 8.81
N THR A 1063 -2.85 -23.33 7.70
CA THR A 1063 -4.18 -23.79 7.28
C THR A 1063 -4.18 -25.29 6.99
N PHE A 1064 -3.21 -25.79 6.21
CA PHE A 1064 -3.06 -27.22 5.97
C PHE A 1064 -2.83 -28.02 7.26
N TYR A 1065 -1.98 -27.52 8.16
CA TYR A 1065 -1.75 -28.14 9.46
C TYR A 1065 -3.05 -28.25 10.28
N VAL A 1066 -3.85 -27.18 10.37
CA VAL A 1066 -5.14 -27.18 11.08
C VAL A 1066 -6.15 -28.14 10.47
N VAL A 1067 -6.25 -28.20 9.14
CA VAL A 1067 -7.17 -29.11 8.45
C VAL A 1067 -6.78 -30.56 8.69
N VAL A 1068 -5.50 -30.92 8.53
CA VAL A 1068 -5.02 -32.29 8.82
C VAL A 1068 -5.22 -32.63 10.30
N ASN A 1069 -4.85 -31.72 11.21
CA ASN A 1069 -5.00 -31.93 12.64
C ASN A 1069 -6.47 -32.12 13.06
N SER A 1070 -7.41 -31.40 12.43
CA SER A 1070 -8.85 -31.51 12.70
C SER A 1070 -9.51 -32.76 12.09
N ILE A 1071 -8.83 -33.45 11.16
CA ILE A 1071 -9.24 -34.75 10.62
C ILE A 1071 -8.70 -35.89 11.50
N VAL A 1072 -7.47 -35.75 12.01
CA VAL A 1072 -6.77 -36.79 12.79
C VAL A 1072 -7.15 -36.77 14.27
N HIS A 1073 -7.36 -35.60 14.88
CA HIS A 1073 -7.62 -35.44 16.31
C HIS A 1073 -9.01 -34.85 16.57
N GLN A 1074 -9.73 -35.45 17.52
CA GLN A 1074 -10.92 -34.87 18.14
C GLN A 1074 -10.52 -34.11 19.42
N PRO A 1075 -11.18 -32.99 19.77
CA PRO A 1075 -12.28 -32.34 19.06
C PRO A 1075 -11.83 -31.46 17.88
N VAL A 1076 -12.69 -31.36 16.86
CA VAL A 1076 -12.50 -30.52 15.66
C VAL A 1076 -12.32 -29.03 16.01
N GLN A 1077 -11.35 -28.37 15.38
CA GLN A 1077 -11.10 -26.92 15.55
C GLN A 1077 -12.09 -26.08 14.71
N VAL A 1078 -13.34 -26.01 15.15
CA VAL A 1078 -14.44 -25.33 14.44
C VAL A 1078 -14.13 -23.87 14.11
N LEU A 1079 -13.55 -23.11 15.04
CA LEU A 1079 -13.36 -21.66 14.90
C LEU A 1079 -12.40 -21.26 13.75
N PRO A 1080 -11.19 -21.84 13.61
CA PRO A 1080 -10.37 -21.70 12.41
C PRO A 1080 -11.06 -22.11 11.10
N LEU A 1081 -11.84 -23.20 11.11
CA LEU A 1081 -12.53 -23.70 9.92
C LEU A 1081 -13.64 -22.75 9.45
N VAL A 1082 -14.40 -22.17 10.38
CA VAL A 1082 -15.40 -21.13 10.09
C VAL A 1082 -14.73 -19.85 9.55
N LEU A 1083 -13.60 -19.43 10.13
CA LEU A 1083 -12.83 -18.29 9.61
C LEU A 1083 -12.33 -18.53 8.18
N LEU A 1084 -11.79 -19.72 7.90
CA LEU A 1084 -11.33 -20.12 6.57
C LEU A 1084 -12.47 -20.10 5.56
N ALA A 1085 -13.62 -20.69 5.91
CA ALA A 1085 -14.81 -20.71 5.07
C ALA A 1085 -15.34 -19.29 4.77
N LEU A 1086 -15.28 -18.36 5.73
CA LEU A 1086 -15.70 -16.98 5.53
C LEU A 1086 -14.71 -16.17 4.68
N ILE A 1087 -13.40 -16.30 4.91
CA ILE A 1087 -12.36 -15.61 4.11
C ILE A 1087 -12.39 -16.07 2.65
N LEU A 1088 -12.55 -17.37 2.38
CA LEU A 1088 -12.61 -17.90 1.02
C LEU A 1088 -14.00 -17.74 0.38
N GLY A 1089 -15.08 -17.78 1.17
CA GLY A 1089 -16.46 -17.68 0.72
C GLY A 1089 -16.93 -16.27 0.39
N LEU A 1090 -16.51 -15.23 1.13
CA LEU A 1090 -16.93 -13.84 0.90
C LEU A 1090 -16.59 -13.31 -0.51
N PRO A 1091 -15.39 -13.55 -1.07
CA PRO A 1091 -15.10 -13.25 -2.49
C PRO A 1091 -16.00 -14.01 -3.47
N GLY A 1092 -16.41 -15.24 -3.13
CA GLY A 1092 -17.36 -16.02 -3.93
C GLY A 1092 -18.77 -15.44 -3.94
N VAL A 1093 -19.24 -14.93 -2.80
CA VAL A 1093 -20.51 -14.18 -2.73
C VAL A 1093 -20.45 -12.93 -3.61
N LEU A 1094 -19.31 -12.22 -3.63
CA LEU A 1094 -19.12 -11.04 -4.49
C LEU A 1094 -19.32 -11.39 -5.96
N VAL A 1095 -18.79 -12.53 -6.42
CA VAL A 1095 -18.92 -13.02 -7.80
C VAL A 1095 -20.37 -13.34 -8.15
N VAL A 1096 -21.10 -14.05 -7.29
CA VAL A 1096 -22.52 -14.37 -7.51
C VAL A 1096 -23.38 -13.10 -7.59
N VAL A 1097 -23.08 -12.12 -6.74
CA VAL A 1097 -23.80 -10.84 -6.64
C VAL A 1097 -23.44 -9.85 -7.77
N THR A 1098 -22.23 -9.88 -8.32
CA THR A 1098 -21.77 -8.88 -9.32
C THR A 1098 -21.70 -9.39 -10.75
N ALA A 1099 -21.26 -10.63 -10.97
CA ALA A 1099 -21.01 -11.15 -12.32
C ALA A 1099 -22.25 -11.76 -12.98
N HIS A 1100 -23.23 -12.22 -12.18
CA HIS A 1100 -24.48 -12.87 -12.60
C HIS A 1100 -24.32 -14.04 -13.62
N ARG A 1101 -23.12 -14.59 -13.80
CA ARG A 1101 -22.81 -15.73 -14.68
C ARG A 1101 -22.15 -16.85 -13.88
N MET A 1102 -22.75 -18.04 -13.90
CA MET A 1102 -22.22 -19.23 -13.22
C MET A 1102 -20.81 -19.64 -13.69
N VAL A 1103 -20.39 -19.23 -14.89
CA VAL A 1103 -19.04 -19.48 -15.43
C VAL A 1103 -17.94 -18.91 -14.50
N TYR A 1104 -18.16 -17.78 -13.83
CA TYR A 1104 -17.17 -17.25 -12.87
C TYR A 1104 -17.13 -18.04 -11.55
N VAL A 1105 -18.19 -18.78 -11.21
CA VAL A 1105 -18.19 -19.72 -10.07
C VAL A 1105 -17.34 -20.94 -10.40
N LEU A 1106 -17.32 -21.41 -11.66
CA LEU A 1106 -16.38 -22.44 -12.11
C LEU A 1106 -14.93 -21.97 -12.04
N TRP A 1107 -14.64 -20.74 -12.52
CA TRP A 1107 -13.31 -20.14 -12.40
C TRP A 1107 -12.88 -19.95 -10.93
N MET A 1108 -13.82 -19.62 -10.04
CA MET A 1108 -13.58 -19.58 -8.59
C MET A 1108 -13.16 -20.95 -8.04
N VAL A 1109 -13.86 -22.04 -8.40
CA VAL A 1109 -13.50 -23.39 -7.92
C VAL A 1109 -12.10 -23.81 -8.40
N ILE A 1110 -11.76 -23.52 -9.67
CA ILE A 1110 -10.41 -23.73 -10.20
C ILE A 1110 -9.37 -22.93 -9.41
N TYR A 1111 -9.68 -21.67 -9.09
CA TYR A 1111 -8.80 -20.82 -8.27
C TYR A 1111 -8.63 -21.34 -6.84
N LEU A 1112 -9.71 -21.78 -6.18
CA LEU A 1112 -9.68 -22.35 -4.83
C LEU A 1112 -8.77 -23.60 -4.76
N LEU A 1113 -8.84 -24.48 -5.76
CA LEU A 1113 -7.93 -25.63 -5.88
C LEU A 1113 -6.47 -25.20 -6.09
N SER A 1114 -6.23 -24.05 -6.73
CA SER A 1114 -4.90 -23.49 -6.99
C SER A 1114 -4.32 -22.61 -5.87
N LEU A 1115 -5.05 -22.37 -4.77
CA LEU A 1115 -4.58 -21.55 -3.63
C LEU A 1115 -3.18 -21.93 -3.10
N PRO A 1116 -2.76 -23.21 -3.05
CA PRO A 1116 -1.39 -23.55 -2.64
C PRO A 1116 -0.33 -23.00 -3.61
N VAL A 1117 -0.64 -22.94 -4.91
CA VAL A 1117 0.26 -22.33 -5.90
C VAL A 1117 0.37 -20.82 -5.65
N TRP A 1118 -0.77 -20.14 -5.51
CA TRP A 1118 -0.84 -18.69 -5.32
C TRP A 1118 -0.25 -18.20 -4.00
N ASN A 1119 -0.54 -18.89 -2.89
CA ASN A 1119 -0.18 -18.41 -1.55
C ASN A 1119 1.12 -19.03 -1.00
N PHE A 1120 1.53 -20.23 -1.46
CA PHE A 1120 2.78 -20.87 -1.02
C PHE A 1120 3.86 -20.84 -2.09
N VAL A 1121 3.61 -21.43 -3.27
CA VAL A 1121 4.66 -21.68 -4.27
C VAL A 1121 5.19 -20.38 -4.88
N LEU A 1122 4.30 -19.52 -5.39
CA LEU A 1122 4.71 -18.28 -6.04
C LEU A 1122 5.44 -17.30 -5.08
N PRO A 1123 4.95 -17.00 -3.86
CA PRO A 1123 5.62 -16.05 -2.98
C PRO A 1123 6.92 -16.62 -2.41
N THR A 1124 6.97 -17.92 -2.03
CA THR A 1124 8.21 -18.54 -1.53
C THR A 1124 9.32 -18.54 -2.59
N TYR A 1125 8.99 -18.85 -3.85
CA TYR A 1125 9.92 -18.72 -4.98
C TYR A 1125 10.39 -17.27 -5.16
N SER A 1126 9.47 -16.31 -5.06
CA SER A 1126 9.76 -14.87 -5.21
C SER A 1126 10.73 -14.37 -4.14
N TYR A 1127 10.48 -14.71 -2.87
CA TYR A 1127 11.29 -14.30 -1.73
C TYR A 1127 12.68 -14.95 -1.73
N TRP A 1128 12.77 -16.23 -2.12
CA TRP A 1128 14.06 -16.89 -2.35
C TRP A 1128 14.88 -16.23 -3.48
N LYS A 1129 14.23 -15.46 -4.35
CA LYS A 1129 14.78 -14.77 -5.52
C LYS A 1129 14.74 -13.23 -5.43
N PHE A 1130 14.65 -12.63 -4.25
CA PHE A 1130 14.73 -11.16 -4.05
C PHE A 1130 16.02 -10.50 -4.61
N ASP A 1131 17.09 -11.26 -4.81
CA ASP A 1131 18.39 -10.84 -5.34
C ASP A 1131 18.56 -11.13 -6.85
N ASP A 1132 17.53 -11.67 -7.52
CA ASP A 1132 17.54 -11.97 -8.94
C ASP A 1132 16.82 -10.86 -9.73
N PHE A 1133 17.60 -10.01 -10.37
CA PHE A 1133 17.14 -8.86 -11.17
C PHE A 1133 17.04 -9.16 -12.68
N SER A 1134 17.08 -10.45 -13.08
CA SER A 1134 16.91 -10.83 -14.48
C SER A 1134 15.44 -10.74 -14.94
N TRP A 1135 15.21 -10.49 -16.23
CA TRP A 1135 13.87 -10.63 -16.83
C TRP A 1135 13.47 -12.11 -17.01
N GLY A 1136 14.44 -13.03 -16.98
CA GLY A 1136 14.22 -14.47 -17.07
C GLY A 1136 13.52 -14.90 -18.37
N ASP A 1137 12.78 -16.00 -18.32
CA ASP A 1137 12.18 -16.59 -19.53
C ASP A 1137 11.00 -15.81 -20.13
N THR A 1138 10.55 -14.69 -19.53
CA THR A 1138 9.40 -13.94 -20.06
C THR A 1138 9.68 -13.24 -21.39
N ARG A 1139 10.94 -12.90 -21.72
CA ARG A 1139 11.32 -12.17 -22.94
C ARG A 1139 12.71 -12.61 -23.43
N GLN A 1140 12.81 -13.84 -23.96
CA GLN A 1140 14.07 -14.36 -24.53
C GLN A 1140 14.37 -13.69 -25.89
N THR A 1141 15.57 -13.15 -26.07
CA THR A 1141 16.08 -12.68 -27.38
C THR A 1141 16.90 -13.77 -28.08
N ALA A 1142 17.10 -13.64 -29.40
CA ALA A 1142 17.90 -14.60 -30.17
C ALA A 1142 19.39 -14.69 -29.75
N GLY A 1143 19.91 -13.73 -28.97
CA GLY A 1143 21.33 -13.60 -28.61
C GLY A 1143 21.78 -14.28 -27.31
N GLY A 1144 20.90 -14.94 -26.56
CA GLY A 1144 21.26 -15.72 -25.36
C GLY A 1144 20.57 -15.31 -24.05
N LYS A 1145 20.98 -15.94 -22.94
CA LYS A 1145 20.34 -15.78 -21.61
C LYS A 1145 20.47 -14.37 -21.05
N ASP A 1146 19.36 -13.83 -20.56
CA ASP A 1146 19.24 -12.43 -20.16
C ASP A 1146 19.91 -12.12 -18.81
N LYS A 1147 21.18 -11.71 -18.88
CA LYS A 1147 21.87 -11.05 -17.76
C LYS A 1147 21.40 -9.59 -17.72
N GLY A 1148 20.58 -9.26 -16.72
CA GLY A 1148 19.94 -7.95 -16.58
C GLY A 1148 20.94 -6.78 -16.52
N HIS A 1149 20.48 -5.61 -16.97
CA HIS A 1149 21.22 -4.36 -17.23
C HIS A 1149 22.62 -4.25 -16.57
N GLU A 1150 23.64 -4.73 -17.28
CA GLU A 1150 25.03 -4.65 -16.83
C GLU A 1150 25.48 -3.18 -16.69
N ALA A 1151 25.96 -2.81 -15.50
CA ALA A 1151 26.45 -1.46 -15.21
C ALA A 1151 27.57 -1.05 -16.18
N GLY A 1152 27.48 0.13 -16.76
CA GLY A 1152 28.42 0.59 -17.79
C GLY A 1152 29.80 0.92 -17.20
N GLU A 1153 30.84 0.18 -17.58
CA GLU A 1153 32.21 0.61 -17.29
C GLU A 1153 32.57 1.83 -18.13
N GLY A 1154 32.97 2.92 -17.46
CA GLY A 1154 33.42 4.17 -18.09
C GLY A 1154 32.80 5.42 -17.46
N GLU A 1155 33.41 6.57 -17.73
CA GLU A 1155 32.86 7.88 -17.35
C GLU A 1155 31.85 8.37 -18.41
N PHE A 1156 30.80 9.05 -17.96
CA PHE A 1156 29.87 9.76 -18.86
C PHE A 1156 30.49 11.08 -19.33
N ASP A 1157 30.61 11.23 -20.66
CA ASP A 1157 31.08 12.44 -21.30
C ASP A 1157 29.89 13.33 -21.70
N SER A 1158 29.59 14.30 -20.83
CA SER A 1158 28.50 15.26 -21.04
C SER A 1158 28.75 16.30 -22.13
N SER A 1159 29.90 16.28 -22.82
CA SER A 1159 30.19 17.21 -23.92
C SER A 1159 29.65 16.74 -25.28
N GLN A 1160 29.17 15.50 -25.38
CA GLN A 1160 28.67 14.88 -26.61
C GLN A 1160 27.15 15.04 -26.81
N ILE A 1161 26.47 15.77 -25.91
CA ILE A 1161 25.03 16.02 -25.95
C ILE A 1161 24.80 17.53 -25.92
N THR A 1162 24.30 18.05 -27.03
CA THR A 1162 23.88 19.45 -27.22
C THR A 1162 22.56 19.71 -26.49
N MET A 1163 22.50 20.82 -25.77
CA MET A 1163 21.32 21.22 -24.97
C MET A 1163 21.02 22.71 -25.21
N LYS A 1164 20.03 23.01 -26.05
CA LYS A 1164 19.62 24.38 -26.42
C LYS A 1164 18.13 24.62 -26.17
N ARG A 1165 17.63 25.86 -26.15
CA ARG A 1165 16.17 26.09 -26.18
C ARG A 1165 15.63 25.77 -27.58
N TRP A 1166 14.33 25.53 -27.71
CA TRP A 1166 13.68 25.30 -29.00
C TRP A 1166 14.01 26.40 -30.03
N ARG A 1167 13.87 27.67 -29.63
CA ARG A 1167 14.19 28.87 -30.44
C ARG A 1167 15.66 28.98 -30.88
N ASP A 1168 16.58 28.27 -30.20
CA ASP A 1168 18.01 28.28 -30.52
C ASP A 1168 18.37 27.15 -31.52
N PHE A 1169 17.62 26.04 -31.52
CA PHE A 1169 17.72 25.00 -32.56
C PHE A 1169 17.13 25.46 -33.88
N GLU A 1170 15.97 26.14 -33.84
CA GLU A 1170 15.33 26.76 -35.01
C GLU A 1170 16.32 27.67 -35.76
N LYS A 1171 16.90 28.65 -35.05
CA LYS A 1171 17.94 29.55 -35.59
C LYS A 1171 19.20 28.82 -36.06
N GLY A 1172 19.50 27.66 -35.46
CA GLY A 1172 20.63 26.81 -35.85
C GLY A 1172 20.44 26.07 -37.18
N LYS A 1173 19.20 25.83 -37.62
CA LYS A 1173 18.87 25.15 -38.90
C LYS A 1173 18.71 26.11 -40.09
N THR A 1174 19.14 27.37 -39.97
CA THR A 1174 18.96 28.42 -41.00
C THR A 1174 19.90 28.25 -42.21
N ILE A 1175 19.74 27.15 -42.94
CA ILE A 1175 20.13 26.79 -44.33
C ILE A 1175 19.69 25.31 -44.49
N PRO A 1176 18.80 24.90 -45.42
CA PRO A 1176 18.17 25.65 -46.52
C PRO A 1176 16.63 25.51 -46.57
N TYR A 1177 15.90 25.93 -45.54
CA TYR A 1177 14.45 26.18 -45.63
C TYR A 1177 14.11 27.57 -45.07
N LEU A 1178 13.08 28.21 -45.64
CA LEU A 1178 12.79 29.64 -45.48
C LEU A 1178 12.07 29.99 -44.17
N THR A 1179 12.12 31.26 -43.79
CA THR A 1179 12.14 31.72 -42.38
C THR A 1179 10.79 32.01 -41.74
N PHE A 1180 10.65 31.65 -40.46
CA PHE A 1180 9.56 32.06 -39.54
C PHE A 1180 9.64 33.53 -39.05
N ALA A 1181 10.65 34.30 -39.47
CA ALA A 1181 11.15 35.47 -38.75
C ALA A 1181 10.26 36.73 -38.76
N GLU A 1182 9.19 36.78 -39.54
CA GLU A 1182 8.36 37.99 -39.72
C GLU A 1182 7.09 38.05 -38.84
N LEU A 1183 6.70 36.94 -38.18
CA LEU A 1183 5.36 36.81 -37.57
C LEU A 1183 5.23 37.16 -36.08
N GLY A 1184 6.24 37.77 -35.46
CA GLY A 1184 6.05 38.66 -34.29
C GLY A 1184 5.35 38.13 -33.02
N LEU A 1185 5.30 36.82 -32.78
CA LEU A 1185 4.54 36.21 -31.67
C LEU A 1185 5.44 35.45 -30.68
N CYS A 1186 5.59 35.99 -29.46
CA CYS A 1186 6.00 35.28 -28.22
C CYS A 1186 5.74 36.14 -26.98
#